data_AF-A0A956D048-F1
#
_entry.id   AF-A0A956D048-F1
#
_cell.length_a   1.000
_cell.length_b   1.000
_cell.length_c   1.000
_cell.angle_alpha   90.00
_cell.angle_beta   90.00
_cell.angle_gamma   90.00
#
_symmetry.space_group_name_H-M   'P 1'
#
loop_
_entity.id
_entity.type
_entity.pdbx_description
1 polymer ?
#
loop_
_entity_poly.entity_id
_entity_poly.type
_entity_poly.pdbx_seq_one_letter_code
_entity_poly.pdbx_strand_id
1 'polypeptide(L)'
;MPIRAPKDARTPRSTADLDVDQPVHFAPKIRGDRYEQLVDLVEEGGDTLALQRRLVAYAEVIAREDGDAGAHERAAVLVLADLLRQGWEVFLDGGSIWVASLSGRARRGERVEQVKDRVRETLCAFRDVQLAEPAVRAFLQGMERPRPHRGVKVSVLDLVDDGHALSVALADASRFPPSKRGAALDAIVRPVLQVATPDERCEHTGLLLYDIWRYFRHTWSLEYRPTPGRSLAFLIRNAARPNAPVMGIASIANAAMQLRVRDDWVGWSTKAFVTSLRSDPKGWPARREAMIAALAAARDEVRDDDLLEQVGAVVGAELERRLRGLAEAAKAERKRMLREREERERRGEAVESLRALPRDERGQVDWRAASERLLFVAKRADTLANLLFAAQLIDALPNDATAVAAQMSDELRRAFSIAAREVRKVGLSSRLLDVNVCGAVAPYRDLLVGKLTALAMASREVSEAYQVRYRGQVSEIASQVAARPISRSPDVCLLTTTSLYGVAASQYNRLKVAVSTPGGGATTVRWRDLGLTEGWGTTHFSEATVEALRALAEVRTINNVFGEGQSPRLRQAREGLSRLGLEQRVYLKHRHARRVYALELVEGAREALRLNGPAGDERPTFEAIAGAWRDRWLTKRILSADVRARVAEQGPATVRAELAPPEGAQLALFARSKRSPGDDRVVRWGGFMAEAEQSNPGLIQSLYRALGACADHHSDDTVALLHITTPVDDFIRQKAPGRVIFVTGNPGDGKTHLLRRLSDELADAKVEVCLDANERPNAELIEDVRKAARSRTRGLAIAINEGILVQLLRAAEEEPWAASARRQLLSPLVYRDGEEDGEEERFMVIDLNLRNNLSPEIVRAALERMIAVSAPCTSCPGESGCSLQANAARLRRPEVAARVGALLDAVASVGVHATMRDLQGFLAFLMNGEQACEDEERYSDPYWLNAFEGAEGALFDAVRRFDPAEVTHPLLDDVLWRRADQDGSWALPWPREIDASPPLTERVEEFLAVKRRALFEHEQGAALLRSSDQVDNELRELLEGGTSATRRCVRLLNRFFDRDEERSEILYLWMTHRYDADVSRHAAAVLPVPVSQLELIVPRLRPSLRGAFPDYRPDHAVLVAKDMAPRDGLRVDRTLLEALLAAEQGLPSNFRRGEPEARIAAFISKLAKRHGDLSRHDQLAVWLVDRDTGNNVEVTVDLKRRRYVRG
;
A
#
# COMPACT_ATOMS: atom_id res chain seq x y z
N MET A 1 0.87 -50.14 2.80
CA MET A 1 0.04 -49.05 2.23
C MET A 1 0.52 -47.73 2.82
N PRO A 2 0.86 -46.71 2.00
CA PRO A 2 1.49 -45.49 2.49
C PRO A 2 0.44 -44.51 3.04
N ILE A 3 0.76 -43.96 4.21
CA ILE A 3 0.02 -42.97 4.98
C ILE A 3 0.14 -41.60 4.28
N ARG A 4 -0.99 -40.95 3.99
CA ARG A 4 -1.05 -39.58 3.47
C ARG A 4 -0.72 -38.58 4.58
N ALA A 5 0.20 -37.65 4.31
CA ALA A 5 0.54 -36.54 5.19
C ALA A 5 -0.64 -35.54 5.34
N PRO A 6 -0.81 -34.88 6.51
CA PRO A 6 -1.82 -33.84 6.71
C PRO A 6 -1.50 -32.57 5.91
N LYS A 7 -2.54 -31.85 5.49
CA LYS A 7 -2.44 -30.54 4.84
C LYS A 7 -2.00 -29.48 5.86
N ASP A 8 -0.97 -28.70 5.52
CA ASP A 8 -0.49 -27.56 6.33
C ASP A 8 -1.60 -26.52 6.58
N ALA A 9 -1.71 -26.12 7.85
CA ALA A 9 -2.58 -25.05 8.36
C ALA A 9 -2.21 -23.68 7.75
N ARG A 10 -3.24 -22.87 7.49
CA ARG A 10 -3.09 -21.49 7.02
C ARG A 10 -2.43 -20.64 8.11
N THR A 11 -1.21 -20.15 7.86
CA THR A 11 -0.58 -19.10 8.69
C THR A 11 -1.43 -17.82 8.71
N PRO A 12 -1.57 -17.14 9.86
CA PRO A 12 -2.27 -15.86 9.99
C PRO A 12 -1.56 -14.77 9.19
N ARG A 13 -2.33 -13.86 8.57
CA ARG A 13 -1.81 -12.76 7.76
C ARG A 13 -1.20 -11.70 8.69
N SER A 14 0.04 -11.28 8.42
CA SER A 14 0.65 -10.13 9.09
C SER A 14 0.02 -8.83 8.62
N THR A 15 -0.06 -7.85 9.51
CA THR A 15 -0.46 -6.41 9.42
C THR A 15 0.24 -5.56 8.32
N ALA A 16 0.69 -6.15 7.21
CA ALA A 16 1.49 -5.50 6.17
C ALA A 16 0.71 -5.12 4.89
N ASP A 17 -0.60 -5.37 4.82
CA ASP A 17 -1.43 -5.09 3.65
C ASP A 17 -2.45 -3.97 3.91
N LEU A 18 -1.99 -2.71 3.88
CA LEU A 18 -2.88 -1.57 3.63
C LEU A 18 -3.61 -1.79 2.30
N ASP A 19 -4.94 -1.82 2.31
CA ASP A 19 -5.74 -2.02 1.12
C ASP A 19 -5.88 -0.70 0.33
N VAL A 20 -4.82 -0.32 -0.40
CA VAL A 20 -4.70 0.82 -1.35
C VAL A 20 -5.72 0.82 -2.53
N ASP A 21 -6.86 0.13 -2.40
CA ASP A 21 -8.07 0.43 -3.20
C ASP A 21 -8.90 1.53 -2.48
N GLN A 22 -8.53 1.91 -1.26
CA GLN A 22 -9.06 3.07 -0.55
C GLN A 22 -8.41 4.36 -1.05
N PRO A 23 -9.18 5.46 -1.16
CA PRO A 23 -8.64 6.79 -1.42
C PRO A 23 -7.56 7.17 -0.40
N VAL A 24 -6.47 7.76 -0.89
CA VAL A 24 -5.38 8.26 -0.04
C VAL A 24 -5.28 9.77 -0.22
N HIS A 25 -5.19 10.48 0.90
CA HIS A 25 -4.99 11.92 0.91
C HIS A 25 -3.63 12.26 0.30
N PHE A 26 -3.63 13.09 -0.75
CA PHE A 26 -2.44 13.57 -1.40
C PHE A 26 -2.00 14.89 -0.76
N ALA A 27 -1.25 14.77 0.35
CA ALA A 27 -0.73 15.91 1.11
C ALA A 27 0.79 16.03 0.98
N PRO A 28 1.31 16.56 -0.14
CA PRO A 28 2.73 16.82 -0.29
C PRO A 28 3.15 17.98 0.63
N LYS A 29 4.34 17.88 1.22
CA LYS A 29 4.98 18.92 2.04
C LYS A 29 5.51 20.05 1.15
N ILE A 30 4.61 20.91 0.71
CA ILE A 30 4.85 22.10 -0.14
C ILE A 30 4.26 23.36 0.54
N ARG A 31 4.55 24.55 0.01
CA ARG A 31 3.96 25.79 0.56
C ARG A 31 2.43 25.79 0.42
N GLY A 32 1.74 26.37 1.41
CA GLY A 32 0.27 26.38 1.48
C GLY A 32 -0.40 27.10 0.31
N ASP A 33 0.11 28.25 -0.11
CA ASP A 33 -0.35 29.00 -1.29
C ASP A 33 -0.23 28.19 -2.58
N ARG A 34 0.84 27.39 -2.71
CA ARG A 34 1.08 26.51 -3.87
C ARG A 34 0.20 25.26 -3.82
N TYR A 35 -0.12 24.75 -2.63
CA TYR A 35 -1.10 23.67 -2.46
C TYR A 35 -2.52 24.13 -2.76
N GLU A 36 -2.91 25.34 -2.35
CA GLU A 36 -4.20 25.96 -2.71
C GLU A 36 -4.33 26.13 -4.24
N GLN A 37 -3.30 26.67 -4.91
CA GLN A 37 -3.28 26.73 -6.37
C GLN A 37 -3.37 25.34 -7.02
N LEU A 38 -2.79 24.31 -6.40
CA LEU A 38 -2.91 22.93 -6.87
C LEU A 38 -4.33 22.39 -6.70
N VAL A 39 -5.01 22.74 -5.60
CA VAL A 39 -6.42 22.43 -5.36
C VAL A 39 -7.29 23.13 -6.40
N ASP A 40 -7.08 24.42 -6.65
CA ASP A 40 -7.80 25.20 -7.67
C ASP A 40 -7.64 24.56 -9.06
N LEU A 41 -6.43 24.12 -9.41
CA LEU A 41 -6.18 23.43 -10.68
C LEU A 41 -6.98 22.12 -10.81
N VAL A 42 -7.12 21.37 -9.71
CA VAL A 42 -7.93 20.13 -9.66
C VAL A 42 -9.43 20.46 -9.64
N GLU A 43 -9.85 21.53 -8.98
CA GLU A 43 -11.24 21.99 -8.84
C GLU A 43 -11.79 22.53 -10.16
N GLU A 44 -11.02 23.36 -10.85
CA GLU A 44 -11.30 23.81 -12.20
C GLU A 44 -11.18 22.68 -13.25
N GLY A 45 -10.90 21.45 -12.80
CA GLY A 45 -10.56 20.29 -13.61
C GLY A 45 -11.68 19.89 -14.59
N GLY A 46 -11.30 19.80 -15.87
CA GLY A 46 -12.08 19.16 -16.93
C GLY A 46 -11.86 17.64 -16.96
N ASP A 47 -11.78 17.03 -18.14
CA ASP A 47 -11.42 15.61 -18.21
C ASP A 47 -10.00 15.34 -17.62
N THR A 48 -9.73 14.08 -17.26
CA THR A 48 -8.49 13.60 -16.63
C THR A 48 -7.22 14.08 -17.34
N LEU A 49 -7.23 14.15 -18.68
CA LEU A 49 -6.07 14.64 -19.43
C LEU A 49 -5.95 16.16 -19.33
N ALA A 50 -7.07 16.89 -19.35
CA ALA A 50 -7.04 18.35 -19.33
C ALA A 50 -6.40 18.83 -18.04
N LEU A 51 -6.80 18.19 -16.94
CA LEU A 51 -6.16 18.37 -15.64
C LEU A 51 -4.68 17.99 -15.68
N GLN A 52 -4.33 16.80 -16.19
CA GLN A 52 -2.92 16.38 -16.28
C GLN A 52 -2.03 17.41 -17.00
N ARG A 53 -2.49 17.96 -18.14
CA ARG A 53 -1.71 18.97 -18.88
C ARG A 53 -1.57 20.27 -18.15
N ARG A 54 -2.63 20.74 -17.49
CA ARG A 54 -2.59 21.94 -16.67
C ARG A 54 -1.58 21.77 -15.54
N LEU A 55 -1.54 20.59 -14.91
CA LEU A 55 -0.54 20.25 -13.91
C LEU A 55 0.88 20.25 -14.49
N VAL A 56 1.12 19.63 -15.65
CA VAL A 56 2.45 19.66 -16.29
C VAL A 56 2.88 21.08 -16.68
N ALA A 57 1.97 21.88 -17.25
CA ALA A 57 2.24 23.27 -17.59
C ALA A 57 2.53 24.12 -16.34
N TYR A 58 1.77 23.90 -15.27
CA TYR A 58 1.98 24.56 -13.99
C TYR A 58 3.32 24.17 -13.35
N ALA A 59 3.74 22.91 -13.46
CA ALA A 59 5.08 22.48 -13.03
C ALA A 59 6.21 23.18 -13.80
N GLU A 60 6.02 23.48 -15.09
CA GLU A 60 6.98 24.26 -15.89
C GLU A 60 6.97 25.76 -15.52
N VAL A 61 5.81 26.31 -15.14
CA VAL A 61 5.72 27.68 -14.61
C VAL A 61 6.50 27.79 -13.30
N ILE A 62 6.29 26.86 -12.35
CA ILE A 62 7.05 26.79 -11.10
C ILE A 62 8.55 26.70 -11.38
N ALA A 63 8.97 25.88 -12.33
CA ALA A 63 10.39 25.73 -12.70
C ALA A 63 11.02 27.04 -13.20
N ARG A 64 10.26 27.85 -13.95
CA ARG A 64 10.74 29.13 -14.51
C ARG A 64 10.72 30.28 -13.53
N GLU A 65 9.67 30.37 -12.70
CA GLU A 65 9.46 31.48 -11.78
C GLU A 65 10.24 31.31 -10.47
N ASP A 66 10.22 30.11 -9.89
CA ASP A 66 10.76 29.85 -8.55
C ASP A 66 12.15 29.18 -8.58
N GLY A 67 12.57 28.63 -9.74
CA GLY A 67 13.84 27.92 -9.87
C GLY A 67 13.99 26.80 -8.84
N ASP A 68 15.13 26.78 -8.14
CA ASP A 68 15.41 25.78 -7.08
C ASP A 68 14.48 25.93 -5.86
N ALA A 69 13.94 27.13 -5.60
CA ALA A 69 13.04 27.36 -4.47
C ALA A 69 11.66 26.71 -4.65
N GLY A 70 11.26 26.41 -5.90
CA GLY A 70 10.01 25.72 -6.25
C GLY A 70 10.17 24.21 -6.48
N ALA A 71 11.31 23.62 -6.11
CA ALA A 71 11.60 22.22 -6.42
C ALA A 71 10.60 21.24 -5.77
N HIS A 72 10.14 21.52 -4.54
CA HIS A 72 9.19 20.65 -3.81
C HIS A 72 7.81 20.69 -4.48
N GLU A 73 7.34 21.89 -4.80
CA GLU A 73 6.10 22.15 -5.51
C GLU A 73 6.10 21.48 -6.88
N ARG A 74 7.16 21.71 -7.67
CA ARG A 74 7.31 21.11 -8.99
C ARG A 74 7.25 19.59 -8.93
N ALA A 75 7.96 18.97 -7.98
CA ALA A 75 7.95 17.51 -7.83
C ALA A 75 6.56 16.98 -7.42
N ALA A 76 5.87 17.65 -6.50
CA ALA A 76 4.53 17.28 -6.07
C ALA A 76 3.52 17.33 -7.22
N VAL A 77 3.51 18.41 -8.00
CA VAL A 77 2.64 18.59 -9.17
C VAL A 77 2.90 17.50 -10.22
N LEU A 78 4.18 17.19 -10.48
CA LEU A 78 4.58 16.15 -11.43
C LEU A 78 4.21 14.74 -10.96
N VAL A 79 4.30 14.45 -9.65
CA VAL A 79 3.81 13.19 -9.08
C VAL A 79 2.31 13.06 -9.30
N LEU A 80 1.52 14.10 -9.00
CA LEU A 80 0.06 14.08 -9.19
C LEU A 80 -0.32 13.91 -10.67
N ALA A 81 0.38 14.61 -11.57
CA ALA A 81 0.21 14.46 -13.00
C ALA A 81 0.52 13.04 -13.49
N ASP A 82 1.54 12.38 -12.94
CA ASP A 82 1.86 10.99 -13.29
C ASP A 82 0.90 9.96 -12.68
N LEU A 83 0.29 10.25 -11.52
CA LEU A 83 -0.76 9.39 -10.98
C LEU A 83 -1.99 9.43 -11.89
N LEU A 84 -2.45 10.63 -12.28
CA LEU A 84 -3.49 10.83 -13.30
C LEU A 84 -3.14 10.13 -14.60
N ARG A 85 -1.88 10.28 -15.05
CA ARG A 85 -1.34 9.59 -16.22
C ARG A 85 -1.63 8.11 -16.08
N GLN A 86 -1.34 7.48 -14.95
CA GLN A 86 -1.47 6.04 -14.74
C GLN A 86 -2.90 5.57 -14.50
N GLY A 87 -3.88 6.44 -14.72
CA GLY A 87 -5.29 6.18 -14.55
C GLY A 87 -5.73 6.26 -13.10
N TRP A 88 -4.92 6.77 -12.16
CA TRP A 88 -5.43 7.00 -10.81
C TRP A 88 -6.55 8.04 -10.86
N GLU A 89 -7.60 7.79 -10.10
CA GLU A 89 -8.65 8.77 -9.90
C GLU A 89 -8.09 9.84 -8.96
N VAL A 90 -8.17 11.09 -9.38
CA VAL A 90 -7.81 12.26 -8.56
C VAL A 90 -9.05 13.10 -8.43
N PHE A 91 -9.42 13.41 -7.20
CA PHE A 91 -10.62 14.14 -6.89
C PHE A 91 -10.40 15.00 -5.64
N LEU A 92 -11.30 15.95 -5.44
CA LEU A 92 -11.31 16.78 -4.24
C LEU A 92 -12.31 16.23 -3.24
N ASP A 93 -11.88 16.15 -1.99
CA ASP A 93 -12.77 15.92 -0.86
C ASP A 93 -12.30 16.79 0.31
N GLY A 94 -13.23 17.54 0.91
CA GLY A 94 -12.93 18.50 1.98
C GLY A 94 -11.97 19.64 1.60
N GLY A 95 -11.88 20.05 0.33
CA GLY A 95 -10.90 21.06 -0.13
C GLY A 95 -9.46 20.55 -0.18
N SER A 96 -9.30 19.23 -0.17
CA SER A 96 -8.02 18.53 -0.26
C SER A 96 -8.01 17.58 -1.43
N ILE A 97 -6.82 17.30 -1.96
CA ILE A 97 -6.63 16.39 -3.08
C ILE A 97 -6.57 14.95 -2.54
N TRP A 98 -7.37 14.07 -3.10
CA TRP A 98 -7.38 12.65 -2.84
C TRP A 98 -7.07 11.88 -4.11
N VAL A 99 -6.37 10.76 -3.96
CA VAL A 99 -6.02 9.89 -5.08
C VAL A 99 -6.39 8.44 -4.79
N ALA A 100 -6.96 7.74 -5.76
CA ALA A 100 -7.30 6.33 -5.66
C ALA A 100 -6.72 5.55 -6.84
N SER A 101 -6.11 4.40 -6.56
CA SER A 101 -5.49 3.56 -7.59
C SER A 101 -6.56 2.75 -8.34
N LEU A 102 -6.50 2.71 -9.68
CA LEU A 102 -7.25 1.72 -10.44
C LEU A 102 -6.60 0.35 -10.30
N SER A 103 -7.22 -0.55 -9.53
CA SER A 103 -6.75 -1.93 -9.47
C SER A 103 -6.79 -2.59 -10.86
N GLY A 104 -5.78 -3.40 -11.18
CA GLY A 104 -5.80 -4.30 -12.34
C GLY A 104 -6.79 -5.47 -12.20
N ARG A 105 -7.67 -5.43 -11.20
CA ARG A 105 -8.72 -6.42 -10.95
C ARG A 105 -9.95 -6.08 -11.81
N ALA A 106 -10.71 -7.11 -12.15
CA ALA A 106 -11.97 -6.91 -12.84
C ALA A 106 -12.92 -6.13 -11.92
N ARG A 107 -13.54 -5.05 -12.42
CA ARG A 107 -14.69 -4.44 -11.75
C ARG A 107 -15.85 -5.44 -11.78
N ARG A 108 -16.79 -5.32 -10.85
CA ARG A 108 -17.95 -6.21 -10.79
C ARG A 108 -18.74 -6.14 -12.10
N GLY A 109 -18.98 -7.28 -12.75
CA GLY A 109 -19.64 -7.36 -14.06
C GLY A 109 -18.72 -7.12 -15.27
N GLU A 110 -17.47 -6.73 -15.07
CA GLU A 110 -16.51 -6.49 -16.15
C GLU A 110 -15.92 -7.82 -16.65
N ARG A 111 -16.04 -8.08 -17.96
CA ARG A 111 -15.43 -9.25 -18.60
C ARG A 111 -13.91 -9.06 -18.66
N VAL A 112 -13.18 -10.17 -18.62
CA VAL A 112 -11.70 -10.20 -18.69
C VAL A 112 -11.14 -9.38 -19.86
N GLU A 113 -11.84 -9.36 -21.00
CA GLU A 113 -11.38 -8.63 -22.18
C GLU A 113 -11.59 -7.12 -22.07
N GLN A 114 -12.65 -6.68 -21.38
CA GLN A 114 -12.86 -5.27 -21.06
C GLN A 114 -11.75 -4.74 -20.12
N VAL A 115 -11.31 -5.56 -19.16
CA VAL A 115 -10.16 -5.20 -18.29
C VAL A 115 -8.87 -5.06 -19.11
N LYS A 116 -8.62 -5.96 -20.07
CA LYS A 116 -7.44 -5.88 -20.95
C LYS A 116 -7.50 -4.65 -21.84
N ASP A 117 -8.66 -4.34 -22.39
CA ASP A 117 -8.83 -3.22 -23.30
C ASP A 117 -8.65 -1.90 -22.55
N ARG A 118 -9.23 -1.75 -21.35
CA ARG A 118 -8.98 -0.60 -20.47
C ARG A 118 -7.48 -0.40 -20.19
N VAL A 119 -6.78 -1.44 -19.74
CA VAL A 119 -5.33 -1.37 -19.47
C VAL A 119 -4.54 -1.09 -20.74
N ARG A 120 -4.94 -1.66 -21.89
CA ARG A 120 -4.28 -1.44 -23.17
C ARG A 120 -4.44 0.00 -23.65
N GLU A 121 -5.63 0.57 -23.53
CA GLU A 121 -5.93 1.97 -23.89
C GLU A 121 -5.02 2.92 -23.12
N THR A 122 -4.93 2.76 -21.79
CA THR A 122 -4.04 3.55 -20.94
C THR A 122 -2.57 3.43 -21.38
N LEU A 123 -2.09 2.20 -21.65
CA LEU A 123 -0.71 1.99 -22.10
C LEU A 123 -0.44 2.60 -23.48
N CYS A 124 -1.33 2.35 -24.45
CA CYS A 124 -1.23 2.89 -25.81
C CYS A 124 -1.19 4.41 -25.80
N ALA A 125 -1.97 5.07 -24.94
CA ALA A 125 -1.97 6.52 -24.82
C ALA A 125 -0.57 7.07 -24.45
N PHE A 126 0.20 6.38 -23.59
CA PHE A 126 1.58 6.80 -23.29
C PHE A 126 2.57 6.48 -24.40
N ARG A 127 2.40 5.34 -25.07
CA ARG A 127 3.18 5.03 -26.26
C ARG A 127 2.98 6.13 -27.30
N ASP A 128 1.75 6.60 -27.51
CA ASP A 128 1.43 7.61 -28.51
C ASP A 128 2.06 8.98 -28.19
N VAL A 129 2.22 9.32 -26.90
CA VAL A 129 3.04 10.47 -26.47
C VAL A 129 4.49 10.29 -26.87
N GLN A 130 5.09 9.12 -26.62
CA GLN A 130 6.47 8.82 -27.04
C GLN A 130 6.61 8.87 -28.56
N LEU A 131 5.64 8.39 -29.33
CA LEU A 131 5.64 8.47 -30.80
C LEU A 131 5.56 9.92 -31.31
N ALA A 132 4.99 10.84 -30.51
CA ALA A 132 4.90 12.25 -30.85
C ALA A 132 6.22 13.02 -30.61
N GLU A 133 7.17 12.48 -29.83
CA GLU A 133 8.45 13.13 -29.55
C GLU A 133 9.26 13.37 -30.84
N PRO A 134 9.87 14.56 -31.01
CA PRO A 134 10.61 14.88 -32.24
C PRO A 134 11.72 13.88 -32.58
N ALA A 135 12.47 13.42 -31.58
CA ALA A 135 13.57 12.47 -31.77
C ALA A 135 13.06 11.09 -32.22
N VAL A 136 11.99 10.59 -31.60
CA VAL A 136 11.37 9.31 -31.96
C VAL A 136 10.75 9.40 -33.36
N ARG A 137 10.03 10.49 -33.65
CA ARG A 137 9.45 10.73 -34.98
C ARG A 137 10.51 10.79 -36.07
N ALA A 138 11.61 11.52 -35.84
CA ALA A 138 12.73 11.59 -36.78
C ALA A 138 13.36 10.21 -37.02
N PHE A 139 13.49 9.39 -35.97
CA PHE A 139 13.95 8.01 -36.10
C PHE A 139 13.00 7.16 -36.96
N LEU A 140 11.69 7.16 -36.66
CA LEU A 140 10.70 6.37 -37.41
C LEU A 140 10.62 6.79 -38.88
N GLN A 141 10.53 8.10 -39.16
CA GLN A 141 10.54 8.62 -40.51
C GLN A 141 11.86 8.30 -41.24
N GLY A 142 12.98 8.34 -40.51
CA GLY A 142 14.30 7.97 -41.03
C GLY A 142 14.38 6.50 -41.45
N MET A 143 13.72 5.60 -40.71
CA MET A 143 13.65 4.15 -41.02
C MET A 143 12.70 3.85 -42.18
N GLU A 144 11.62 4.61 -42.30
CA GLU A 144 10.61 4.45 -43.37
C GLU A 144 11.01 5.12 -44.68
N ARG A 145 11.97 6.06 -44.66
CA ARG A 145 12.47 6.72 -45.86
C ARG A 145 13.15 5.71 -46.77
N PRO A 146 12.70 5.53 -48.03
CA PRO A 146 13.36 4.64 -48.98
C PRO A 146 14.79 5.09 -49.26
N ARG A 147 15.74 4.16 -49.21
CA ARG A 147 17.16 4.37 -49.48
C ARG A 147 17.64 3.37 -50.54
N PRO A 148 18.57 3.76 -51.42
CA PRO A 148 19.17 2.83 -52.36
C PRO A 148 20.01 1.80 -51.60
N HIS A 149 19.71 0.52 -51.78
CA HIS A 149 20.52 -0.61 -51.31
C HIS A 149 20.50 -1.68 -52.39
N ARG A 150 21.68 -2.15 -52.81
CA ARG A 150 21.84 -3.14 -53.89
C ARG A 150 21.03 -2.79 -55.17
N GLY A 151 20.98 -1.51 -55.54
CA GLY A 151 20.32 -1.04 -56.77
C GLY A 151 18.79 -0.87 -56.68
N VAL A 152 18.17 -1.20 -55.56
CA VAL A 152 16.72 -1.05 -55.32
C VAL A 152 16.48 -0.05 -54.19
N LYS A 153 15.41 0.74 -54.27
CA LYS A 153 14.99 1.61 -53.16
C LYS A 153 14.20 0.78 -52.15
N VAL A 154 14.75 0.64 -50.94
CA VAL A 154 14.16 -0.17 -49.86
C VAL A 154 14.16 0.62 -48.54
N SER A 155 13.31 0.20 -47.61
CA SER A 155 13.06 0.80 -46.31
C SER A 155 12.78 -0.29 -45.27
N VAL A 156 12.55 0.09 -44.01
CA VAL A 156 12.11 -0.87 -42.99
C VAL A 156 10.76 -1.53 -43.31
N LEU A 157 9.91 -0.86 -44.10
CA LEU A 157 8.58 -1.36 -44.45
C LEU A 157 8.62 -2.52 -45.44
N ASP A 158 9.70 -2.65 -46.21
CA ASP A 158 9.97 -3.81 -47.06
C ASP A 158 10.31 -5.08 -46.24
N LEU A 159 10.45 -4.93 -44.93
CA LEU A 159 10.55 -6.04 -43.97
C LEU A 159 9.21 -6.36 -43.30
N VAL A 160 8.11 -5.75 -43.73
CA VAL A 160 6.74 -6.10 -43.33
C VAL A 160 6.11 -6.88 -44.47
N ASP A 161 5.57 -8.06 -44.19
CA ASP A 161 4.94 -8.88 -45.22
C ASP A 161 3.61 -8.27 -45.66
N ASP A 162 3.25 -8.50 -46.94
CA ASP A 162 1.94 -8.16 -47.46
C ASP A 162 0.92 -9.19 -46.99
N GLY A 163 0.03 -8.79 -46.08
CA GLY A 163 -0.92 -9.71 -45.46
C GLY A 163 -1.95 -10.26 -46.43
N HIS A 164 -2.32 -9.51 -47.47
CA HIS A 164 -3.25 -9.99 -48.50
C HIS A 164 -2.63 -11.17 -49.28
N ALA A 165 -1.43 -10.98 -49.82
CA ALA A 165 -0.69 -12.02 -50.53
C ALA A 165 -0.37 -13.21 -49.61
N LEU A 166 -0.03 -12.96 -48.34
CA LEU A 166 0.18 -14.02 -47.35
C LEU A 166 -1.12 -14.80 -47.11
N SER A 167 -2.26 -14.12 -46.96
CA SER A 167 -3.57 -14.74 -46.74
C SER A 167 -4.00 -15.64 -47.91
N VAL A 168 -3.77 -15.21 -49.15
CA VAL A 168 -4.01 -16.03 -50.36
C VAL A 168 -3.16 -17.30 -50.33
N ALA A 169 -1.85 -17.18 -50.09
CA ALA A 169 -0.97 -18.35 -50.01
C ALA A 169 -1.38 -19.32 -48.88
N LEU A 170 -1.80 -18.80 -47.72
CA LEU A 170 -2.31 -19.61 -46.61
C LEU A 170 -3.64 -20.29 -46.94
N ALA A 171 -4.50 -19.65 -47.72
CA ALA A 171 -5.76 -20.23 -48.19
C ALA A 171 -5.50 -21.41 -49.13
N ASP A 172 -4.53 -21.31 -50.03
CA ASP A 172 -4.12 -22.42 -50.90
C ASP A 172 -3.53 -23.57 -50.09
N ALA A 173 -2.65 -23.28 -49.11
CA ALA A 173 -2.12 -24.30 -48.20
C ALA A 173 -3.21 -25.00 -47.38
N SER A 174 -4.29 -24.29 -47.03
CA SER A 174 -5.41 -24.86 -46.25
C SER A 174 -6.16 -25.97 -46.99
N ARG A 175 -6.12 -25.98 -48.32
CA ARG A 175 -6.76 -26.99 -49.19
C ARG A 175 -6.02 -28.33 -49.19
N PHE A 176 -4.76 -28.37 -48.76
CA PHE A 176 -4.00 -29.61 -48.68
C PHE A 176 -4.47 -30.51 -47.53
N PRO A 177 -4.41 -31.85 -47.69
CA PRO A 177 -4.67 -32.81 -46.63
C PRO A 177 -3.76 -32.60 -45.41
N PRO A 178 -4.19 -32.93 -44.18
CA PRO A 178 -3.41 -32.73 -42.95
C PRO A 178 -1.96 -33.25 -43.02
N SER A 179 -1.74 -34.40 -43.67
CA SER A 179 -0.42 -35.02 -43.81
C SER A 179 0.55 -34.25 -44.73
N LYS A 180 0.05 -33.47 -45.69
CA LYS A 180 0.86 -32.67 -46.64
C LYS A 180 0.88 -31.17 -46.29
N ARG A 181 0.00 -30.72 -45.40
CA ARG A 181 -0.17 -29.31 -45.05
C ARG A 181 1.06 -28.71 -44.37
N GLY A 182 1.74 -29.46 -43.50
CA GLY A 182 2.96 -29.00 -42.82
C GLY A 182 4.07 -28.64 -43.82
N ALA A 183 4.30 -29.50 -44.82
CA ALA A 183 5.28 -29.28 -45.88
C ALA A 183 4.88 -28.10 -46.80
N ALA A 184 3.61 -27.99 -47.18
CA ALA A 184 3.11 -26.86 -47.96
C ALA A 184 3.28 -25.52 -47.21
N LEU A 185 3.05 -25.52 -45.89
CA LEU A 185 3.25 -24.35 -45.04
C LEU A 185 4.71 -23.96 -44.86
N ASP A 186 5.66 -24.89 -44.93
CA ASP A 186 7.09 -24.58 -44.83
C ASP A 186 7.55 -23.69 -46.00
N ALA A 187 6.96 -23.86 -47.20
CA ALA A 187 7.22 -23.01 -48.36
C ALA A 187 6.60 -21.60 -48.26
N ILE A 188 5.76 -21.33 -47.25
CA ILE A 188 5.06 -20.05 -47.07
C ILE A 188 5.51 -19.35 -45.79
N VAL A 189 5.68 -20.12 -44.72
CA VAL A 189 6.09 -19.66 -43.38
C VAL A 189 7.23 -20.55 -42.91
N ARG A 190 8.45 -20.07 -43.17
CA ARG A 190 9.71 -20.65 -42.70
C ARG A 190 10.38 -19.70 -41.70
N PRO A 191 10.06 -19.82 -40.41
CA PRO A 191 10.70 -18.97 -39.41
C PRO A 191 12.20 -19.21 -39.35
N VAL A 192 12.97 -18.15 -39.17
CA VAL A 192 14.40 -18.17 -38.82
C VAL A 192 14.66 -17.20 -37.69
N LEU A 193 15.62 -17.52 -36.82
CA LEU A 193 16.05 -16.66 -35.73
C LEU A 193 17.30 -15.88 -36.14
N GLN A 194 17.29 -14.57 -35.95
CA GLN A 194 18.43 -13.70 -36.21
C GLN A 194 18.73 -12.85 -34.97
N VAL A 195 19.99 -12.80 -34.57
CA VAL A 195 20.45 -11.92 -33.48
C VAL A 195 20.50 -10.49 -33.99
N ALA A 196 19.98 -9.53 -33.23
CA ALA A 196 19.98 -8.12 -33.59
C ALA A 196 21.04 -7.37 -32.79
N THR A 197 22.29 -7.35 -33.30
CA THR A 197 23.37 -6.56 -32.70
C THR A 197 23.36 -5.10 -33.19
N PRO A 198 23.95 -4.17 -32.43
CA PRO A 198 24.04 -2.76 -32.82
C PRO A 198 24.84 -2.50 -34.09
N ASP A 199 25.85 -3.34 -34.38
CA ASP A 199 26.84 -3.08 -35.43
C ASP A 199 26.54 -3.81 -36.75
N GLU A 200 25.66 -4.81 -36.72
CA GLU A 200 25.31 -5.59 -37.91
C GLU A 200 24.19 -4.92 -38.73
N ARG A 201 24.29 -5.05 -40.06
CA ARG A 201 23.32 -4.52 -41.01
C ARG A 201 22.51 -5.64 -41.65
N CYS A 202 21.23 -5.38 -41.86
CA CYS A 202 20.32 -6.23 -42.59
C CYS A 202 20.77 -6.40 -44.03
N GLU A 203 20.89 -7.64 -44.50
CA GLU A 203 21.29 -7.95 -45.86
C GLU A 203 20.32 -7.40 -46.93
N HIS A 204 19.03 -7.30 -46.59
CA HIS A 204 17.97 -6.88 -47.51
C HIS A 204 17.78 -5.36 -47.59
N THR A 205 18.08 -4.62 -46.51
CA THR A 205 17.79 -3.17 -46.44
C THR A 205 19.00 -2.29 -46.12
N GLY A 206 20.11 -2.87 -45.67
CA GLY A 206 21.29 -2.13 -45.22
C GLY A 206 21.11 -1.37 -43.89
N LEU A 207 19.92 -1.43 -43.28
CA LEU A 207 19.62 -0.83 -41.97
C LEU A 207 20.24 -1.65 -40.84
N LEU A 208 20.58 -1.01 -39.73
CA LEU A 208 21.13 -1.73 -38.56
C LEU A 208 20.08 -2.68 -37.98
N LEU A 209 20.48 -3.92 -37.66
CA LEU A 209 19.56 -4.95 -37.17
C LEU A 209 18.90 -4.53 -35.86
N TYR A 210 19.66 -3.90 -34.96
CA TYR A 210 19.09 -3.36 -33.72
C TYR A 210 18.08 -2.23 -33.95
N ASP A 211 18.28 -1.37 -34.95
CA ASP A 211 17.31 -0.32 -35.28
C ASP A 211 16.03 -0.89 -35.90
N ILE A 212 16.13 -1.97 -36.68
CA ILE A 212 14.95 -2.71 -37.16
C ILE A 212 14.17 -3.27 -35.96
N TRP A 213 14.86 -3.89 -35.00
CA TRP A 213 14.23 -4.38 -33.78
C TRP A 213 13.54 -3.24 -33.00
N ARG A 214 14.21 -2.08 -32.86
CA ARG A 214 13.65 -0.88 -32.20
C ARG A 214 12.41 -0.35 -32.91
N TYR A 215 12.43 -0.28 -34.24
CA TYR A 215 11.29 0.15 -35.04
C TYR A 215 10.05 -0.70 -34.74
N PHE A 216 10.18 -2.03 -34.78
CA PHE A 216 9.06 -2.92 -34.46
C PHE A 216 8.65 -2.86 -32.98
N ARG A 217 9.59 -2.61 -32.06
CA ARG A 217 9.28 -2.44 -30.64
C ARG A 217 8.33 -1.27 -30.38
N HIS A 218 8.36 -0.21 -31.19
CA HIS A 218 7.46 0.93 -31.07
C HIS A 218 6.00 0.61 -31.44
N THR A 219 5.71 -0.52 -32.11
CA THR A 219 4.33 -0.91 -32.46
C THR A 219 3.51 -1.38 -31.25
N TRP A 220 4.13 -1.68 -30.10
CA TRP A 220 3.46 -2.28 -28.94
C TRP A 220 2.99 -1.26 -27.92
N SER A 221 1.91 -1.59 -27.20
CA SER A 221 1.22 -0.70 -26.26
C SER A 221 2.11 -0.12 -25.14
N LEU A 222 3.15 -0.81 -24.69
CA LEU A 222 4.02 -0.29 -23.63
C LEU A 222 5.13 0.60 -24.23
N GLU A 223 5.34 1.80 -23.68
CA GLU A 223 6.47 2.67 -24.03
C GLU A 223 7.82 1.93 -24.02
N TYR A 224 8.73 2.31 -24.90
CA TYR A 224 10.06 1.71 -24.97
C TYR A 224 11.04 2.50 -24.09
N ARG A 225 11.65 1.82 -23.11
CA ARG A 225 12.75 2.35 -22.29
C ARG A 225 13.93 1.38 -22.29
N PRO A 226 15.17 1.82 -22.57
CA PRO A 226 16.33 0.95 -22.57
C PRO A 226 16.63 0.44 -21.15
N THR A 227 17.03 -0.83 -21.05
CA THR A 227 17.41 -1.45 -19.77
C THR A 227 18.94 -1.48 -19.65
N PRO A 228 19.54 -1.00 -18.55
CA PRO A 228 21.00 -1.05 -18.37
C PRO A 228 21.48 -2.48 -18.08
N GLY A 229 22.70 -2.80 -18.49
CA GLY A 229 23.35 -4.09 -18.26
C GLY A 229 23.36 -4.99 -19.49
N ARG A 230 23.40 -6.32 -19.28
CA ARG A 230 23.41 -7.27 -20.39
C ARG A 230 22.02 -7.32 -21.02
N SER A 231 21.96 -7.11 -22.33
CA SER A 231 20.77 -7.32 -23.15
C SER A 231 21.14 -7.94 -24.49
N LEU A 232 20.25 -8.72 -25.06
CA LEU A 232 20.40 -9.28 -26.39
C LEU A 232 19.04 -9.32 -27.07
N ALA A 233 18.96 -8.73 -28.26
CA ALA A 233 17.75 -8.63 -29.05
C ALA A 233 17.75 -9.68 -30.17
N PHE A 234 16.56 -10.14 -30.54
CA PHE A 234 16.34 -11.16 -31.56
C PHE A 234 15.19 -10.77 -32.49
N LEU A 235 15.38 -11.03 -33.77
CA LEU A 235 14.37 -10.97 -34.82
C LEU A 235 13.98 -12.40 -35.20
N ILE A 236 12.69 -12.67 -35.31
CA ILE A 236 12.16 -13.88 -35.93
C ILE A 236 11.66 -13.46 -37.31
N ARG A 237 12.19 -14.07 -38.37
CA ARG A 237 11.94 -13.66 -39.77
C ARG A 237 11.35 -14.81 -40.57
N ASN A 238 10.61 -14.50 -41.64
CA ASN A 238 10.09 -15.51 -42.55
C ASN A 238 10.99 -15.66 -43.77
N ALA A 239 11.91 -16.62 -43.75
CA ALA A 239 12.84 -16.85 -44.87
C ALA A 239 12.15 -17.32 -46.17
N ALA A 240 10.89 -17.77 -46.11
CA ALA A 240 10.15 -18.21 -47.28
C ALA A 240 9.57 -17.04 -48.12
N ARG A 241 9.63 -15.80 -47.61
CA ARG A 241 9.00 -14.62 -48.22
C ARG A 241 10.08 -13.62 -48.67
N PRO A 242 9.80 -12.81 -49.71
CA PRO A 242 10.75 -11.79 -50.18
C PRO A 242 11.24 -10.89 -49.05
N ASN A 243 12.54 -10.57 -49.04
CA ASN A 243 13.21 -9.73 -48.02
C ASN A 243 13.18 -10.27 -46.57
N ALA A 244 12.78 -11.53 -46.39
CA ALA A 244 12.65 -12.19 -45.09
C ALA A 244 11.95 -11.29 -44.04
N PRO A 245 10.63 -11.04 -44.18
CA PRO A 245 9.92 -10.09 -43.34
C PRO A 245 9.95 -10.51 -41.87
N VAL A 246 9.91 -9.53 -40.97
CA VAL A 246 9.94 -9.76 -39.52
C VAL A 246 8.59 -10.27 -39.07
N MET A 247 8.57 -11.47 -38.48
CA MET A 247 7.39 -12.11 -37.93
C MET A 247 7.21 -11.82 -36.45
N GLY A 248 8.31 -11.61 -35.72
CA GLY A 248 8.31 -11.40 -34.28
C GLY A 248 9.63 -10.85 -33.78
N ILE A 249 9.60 -10.26 -32.58
CA ILE A 249 10.77 -9.71 -31.91
C ILE A 249 10.82 -10.18 -30.46
N ALA A 250 12.02 -10.42 -29.96
CA ALA A 250 12.26 -10.71 -28.55
C ALA A 250 13.54 -10.04 -28.05
N SER A 251 13.69 -9.92 -26.73
CA SER A 251 14.98 -9.67 -26.11
C SER A 251 15.06 -10.30 -24.73
N ILE A 252 16.26 -10.74 -24.38
CA ILE A 252 16.64 -11.16 -23.03
C ILE A 252 17.51 -10.08 -22.39
N ALA A 253 17.33 -9.87 -21.10
CA ALA A 253 18.09 -8.90 -20.31
C ALA A 253 18.36 -9.44 -18.91
N ASN A 254 19.23 -8.76 -18.16
CA ASN A 254 19.45 -9.06 -16.74
C ASN A 254 18.11 -9.14 -16.00
N ALA A 255 17.95 -10.19 -15.20
CA ALA A 255 16.70 -10.42 -14.48
C ALA A 255 16.46 -9.39 -13.39
N ALA A 256 15.19 -9.05 -13.17
CA ALA A 256 14.78 -8.17 -12.10
C ALA A 256 15.21 -8.74 -10.74
N MET A 257 15.83 -7.89 -9.90
CA MET A 257 16.16 -8.26 -8.53
C MET A 257 14.89 -8.25 -7.67
N GLN A 258 14.83 -9.11 -6.65
CA GLN A 258 13.73 -9.16 -5.66
C GLN A 258 12.33 -9.49 -6.22
N LEU A 259 12.26 -10.42 -7.17
CA LEU A 259 10.98 -10.98 -7.62
C LEU A 259 10.57 -12.13 -6.68
N ARG A 260 9.91 -11.80 -5.55
CA ARG A 260 9.62 -12.77 -4.47
C ARG A 260 9.01 -14.08 -4.96
N VAL A 261 7.98 -14.03 -5.81
CA VAL A 261 7.33 -15.23 -6.38
C VAL A 261 8.32 -16.14 -7.13
N ARG A 262 9.26 -15.57 -7.89
CA ARG A 262 10.30 -16.33 -8.57
C ARG A 262 11.31 -16.86 -7.57
N ASP A 263 11.81 -16.01 -6.67
CA ASP A 263 12.84 -16.37 -5.70
C ASP A 263 12.32 -17.48 -4.77
N ASP A 264 11.06 -17.43 -4.33
CA ASP A 264 10.37 -18.49 -3.57
C ASP A 264 10.26 -19.78 -4.39
N TRP A 265 9.89 -19.68 -5.68
CA TRP A 265 9.80 -20.85 -6.55
C TRP A 265 11.18 -21.49 -6.79
N VAL A 266 12.23 -20.74 -7.08
CA VAL A 266 13.58 -21.33 -7.21
C VAL A 266 14.01 -21.95 -5.88
N GLY A 267 13.66 -21.31 -4.76
CA GLY A 267 14.05 -21.71 -3.42
C GLY A 267 15.18 -20.84 -2.86
N TRP A 268 15.25 -19.57 -3.27
CA TRP A 268 16.25 -18.58 -2.86
C TRP A 268 15.78 -17.66 -1.73
N SER A 269 14.59 -17.86 -1.18
CA SER A 269 14.08 -17.09 -0.04
C SER A 269 14.19 -17.89 1.26
N THR A 270 14.38 -17.18 2.38
CA THR A 270 14.40 -17.81 3.71
C THR A 270 13.13 -18.63 3.97
N LYS A 271 11.96 -18.11 3.55
CA LYS A 271 10.68 -18.84 3.66
C LYS A 271 10.74 -20.16 2.91
N ALA A 272 11.15 -20.14 1.64
CA ALA A 272 11.22 -21.34 0.82
C ALA A 272 12.23 -22.36 1.38
N PHE A 273 13.38 -21.89 1.91
CA PHE A 273 14.35 -22.77 2.57
C PHE A 273 13.76 -23.46 3.80
N VAL A 274 13.15 -22.71 4.71
CA VAL A 274 12.54 -23.26 5.93
C VAL A 274 11.43 -24.26 5.59
N THR A 275 10.56 -23.93 4.64
CA THR A 275 9.52 -24.85 4.14
C THR A 275 10.14 -26.12 3.52
N SER A 276 11.29 -25.99 2.85
CA SER A 276 11.97 -27.12 2.21
C SER A 276 12.56 -28.13 3.19
N LEU A 277 12.95 -27.70 4.41
CA LEU A 277 13.43 -28.61 5.45
C LEU A 277 12.38 -29.65 5.85
N ARG A 278 11.09 -29.26 5.80
CA ARG A 278 9.96 -30.14 6.11
C ARG A 278 9.45 -30.89 4.87
N SER A 279 9.36 -30.22 3.73
CA SER A 279 8.75 -30.77 2.52
C SER A 279 9.71 -31.61 1.66
N ASP A 280 11.01 -31.39 1.76
CA ASP A 280 12.05 -32.18 1.08
C ASP A 280 13.28 -32.39 1.99
N PRO A 281 13.17 -33.20 3.05
CA PRO A 281 14.26 -33.46 4.00
C PRO A 281 15.49 -34.10 3.34
N LYS A 282 15.28 -34.93 2.30
CA LYS A 282 16.35 -35.65 1.60
C LYS A 282 17.26 -34.72 0.79
N GLY A 283 16.74 -33.58 0.33
CA GLY A 283 17.52 -32.58 -0.37
C GLY A 283 18.38 -31.68 0.53
N TRP A 284 18.21 -31.73 1.85
CA TRP A 284 18.92 -30.84 2.78
C TRP A 284 20.45 -30.97 2.75
N PRO A 285 21.05 -32.18 2.78
CA PRO A 285 22.51 -32.31 2.77
C PRO A 285 23.17 -31.61 1.56
N ALA A 286 22.62 -31.82 0.36
CA ALA A 286 23.12 -31.19 -0.86
C ALA A 286 22.94 -29.66 -0.84
N ARG A 287 21.85 -29.15 -0.26
CA ARG A 287 21.63 -27.71 -0.09
C ARG A 287 22.58 -27.09 0.92
N ARG A 288 22.82 -27.76 2.04
CA ARG A 288 23.79 -27.33 3.06
C ARG A 288 25.18 -27.24 2.44
N GLU A 289 25.60 -28.27 1.71
CA GLU A 289 26.87 -28.28 0.98
C GLU A 289 26.97 -27.14 -0.03
N ALA A 290 25.93 -26.92 -0.84
CA ALA A 290 25.88 -25.80 -1.78
C ALA A 290 25.95 -24.42 -1.10
N MET A 291 25.32 -24.26 0.08
CA MET A 291 25.41 -23.03 0.88
C MET A 291 26.83 -22.81 1.41
N ILE A 292 27.45 -23.85 1.97
CA ILE A 292 28.83 -23.80 2.48
C ILE A 292 29.78 -23.44 1.34
N ALA A 293 29.67 -24.12 0.19
CA ALA A 293 30.47 -23.83 -0.99
C ALA A 293 30.26 -22.39 -1.51
N ALA A 294 29.02 -21.90 -1.53
CA ALA A 294 28.72 -20.53 -1.94
C ALA A 294 29.29 -19.48 -0.97
N LEU A 295 29.23 -19.72 0.34
CA LEU A 295 29.81 -18.84 1.36
C LEU A 295 31.34 -18.82 1.28
N ALA A 296 31.96 -19.99 1.11
CA ALA A 296 33.42 -20.12 0.93
C ALA A 296 33.88 -19.38 -0.33
N ALA A 297 33.25 -19.64 -1.48
CA ALA A 297 33.57 -18.94 -2.73
C ALA A 297 33.34 -17.42 -2.62
N ALA A 298 32.28 -16.98 -1.92
CA ALA A 298 32.04 -15.57 -1.69
C ALA A 298 33.12 -14.93 -0.79
N ARG A 299 33.66 -15.67 0.18
CA ARG A 299 34.76 -15.22 1.04
C ARG A 299 36.05 -15.06 0.23
N ASP A 300 36.38 -16.02 -0.63
CA ASP A 300 37.57 -15.96 -1.51
C ASP A 300 37.51 -14.84 -2.56
N GLU A 301 36.31 -14.31 -2.80
CA GLU A 301 36.06 -13.14 -3.65
C GLU A 301 36.08 -11.81 -2.88
N VAL A 302 36.32 -11.81 -1.57
CA VAL A 302 36.49 -10.60 -0.76
C VAL A 302 37.99 -10.44 -0.45
N ARG A 303 38.59 -9.35 -0.93
CA ARG A 303 39.91 -8.95 -0.45
C ARG A 303 39.82 -8.58 1.03
N ASP A 304 40.61 -9.20 1.89
CA ASP A 304 40.55 -9.03 3.34
C ASP A 304 41.91 -8.68 4.00
N ASP A 305 43.03 -8.68 3.26
CA ASP A 305 44.38 -8.37 3.78
C ASP A 305 44.43 -7.04 4.55
N ASP A 306 43.95 -5.96 3.92
CA ASP A 306 43.91 -4.61 4.50
C ASP A 306 42.87 -4.46 5.62
N LEU A 307 41.82 -5.27 5.60
CA LEU A 307 40.78 -5.26 6.63
C LEU A 307 41.27 -5.97 7.90
N LEU A 308 41.91 -7.12 7.74
CA LEU A 308 42.44 -7.95 8.83
C LEU A 308 43.61 -7.26 9.55
N GLU A 309 44.46 -6.54 8.81
CA GLU A 309 45.51 -5.71 9.39
C GLU A 309 44.94 -4.63 10.32
N GLN A 310 43.86 -3.94 9.91
CA GLN A 310 43.24 -2.87 10.70
C GLN A 310 42.49 -3.37 11.94
N VAL A 311 41.80 -4.51 11.85
CA VAL A 311 41.03 -5.07 12.99
C VAL A 311 41.93 -5.83 13.99
N GLY A 312 43.12 -6.25 13.56
CA GLY A 312 44.09 -7.00 14.37
C GLY A 312 43.79 -8.49 14.50
N ALA A 313 44.63 -9.21 15.24
CA ALA A 313 44.54 -10.67 15.43
C ALA A 313 43.39 -11.06 16.39
N VAL A 314 42.16 -10.99 15.90
CA VAL A 314 40.93 -11.43 16.61
C VAL A 314 40.15 -12.43 15.75
N VAL A 315 39.36 -13.30 16.40
CA VAL A 315 38.56 -14.36 15.74
C VAL A 315 37.13 -14.38 16.25
N GLY A 316 36.24 -15.09 15.55
CA GLY A 316 34.84 -15.28 15.94
C GLY A 316 34.05 -13.98 16.03
N ALA A 317 33.15 -13.89 17.02
CA ALA A 317 32.23 -12.76 17.18
C ALA A 317 32.95 -11.40 17.33
N GLU A 318 34.16 -11.38 17.91
CA GLU A 318 34.94 -10.15 18.06
C GLU A 318 35.45 -9.63 16.71
N LEU A 319 35.90 -10.52 15.83
CA LEU A 319 36.29 -10.17 14.46
C LEU A 319 35.11 -9.57 13.69
N GLU A 320 33.94 -10.20 13.78
CA GLU A 320 32.72 -9.69 13.13
C GLU A 320 32.34 -8.29 13.62
N ARG A 321 32.41 -8.07 14.94
CA ARG A 321 32.11 -6.77 15.57
C ARG A 321 33.05 -5.68 15.06
N ARG A 322 34.35 -5.94 14.99
CA ARG A 322 35.35 -4.98 14.50
C ARG A 322 35.19 -4.69 13.00
N LEU A 323 34.91 -5.71 12.19
CA LEU A 323 34.62 -5.53 10.76
C LEU A 323 33.39 -4.65 10.53
N ARG A 324 32.32 -4.80 11.34
CA ARG A 324 31.15 -3.90 11.28
C ARG A 324 31.52 -2.47 11.68
N GLY A 325 32.35 -2.30 12.71
CA GLY A 325 32.87 -0.98 13.10
C GLY A 325 33.64 -0.29 11.97
N LEU A 326 34.50 -1.03 11.28
CA LEU A 326 35.25 -0.53 10.12
C LEU A 326 34.32 -0.17 8.95
N ALA A 327 33.28 -0.98 8.71
CA ALA A 327 32.28 -0.68 7.69
C ALA A 327 31.53 0.63 7.97
N GLU A 328 31.11 0.87 9.21
CA GLU A 328 30.43 2.11 9.61
C GLU A 328 31.36 3.33 9.54
N ALA A 329 32.62 3.19 9.96
CA ALA A 329 33.62 4.25 9.82
C ALA A 329 33.83 4.64 8.34
N ALA A 330 33.97 3.65 7.44
CA ALA A 330 34.12 3.90 6.01
C ALA A 330 32.86 4.54 5.38
N LYS A 331 31.64 4.18 5.82
CA LYS A 331 30.39 4.82 5.38
C LYS A 331 30.32 6.28 5.82
N ALA A 332 30.69 6.58 7.07
CA ALA A 332 30.70 7.93 7.62
C ALA A 332 31.69 8.83 6.87
N GLU A 333 32.92 8.33 6.68
CA GLU A 333 33.97 9.02 5.93
C GLU A 333 33.55 9.30 4.48
N ARG A 334 32.95 8.30 3.82
CA ARG A 334 32.43 8.45 2.46
C ARG A 334 31.36 9.54 2.37
N LYS A 335 30.47 9.62 3.36
CA LYS A 335 29.42 10.65 3.42
C LYS A 335 30.03 12.05 3.52
N ARG A 336 31.13 12.21 4.27
CA ARG A 336 31.88 13.47 4.34
C ARG A 336 32.50 13.84 2.98
N MET A 337 33.24 12.92 2.36
CA MET A 337 33.88 13.15 1.05
C MET A 337 32.88 13.51 -0.06
N LEU A 338 31.70 12.88 -0.08
CA LEU A 338 30.65 13.21 -1.06
C LEU A 338 30.11 14.64 -0.89
N ARG A 339 29.99 15.14 0.35
CA ARG A 339 29.56 16.52 0.63
C ARG A 339 30.59 17.53 0.14
N GLU A 340 31.87 17.31 0.48
CA GLU A 340 32.97 18.17 0.01
C GLU A 340 33.06 18.20 -1.52
N ARG A 341 32.88 17.05 -2.18
CA ARG A 341 32.86 16.96 -3.64
C ARG A 341 31.72 17.79 -4.27
N GLU A 342 30.52 17.78 -3.68
CA GLU A 342 29.39 18.59 -4.17
C GLU A 342 29.62 20.08 -3.97
N GLU A 343 30.26 20.49 -2.88
CA GLU A 343 30.65 21.90 -2.68
C GLU A 343 31.63 22.36 -3.75
N ARG A 344 32.61 21.52 -4.10
CA ARG A 344 33.54 21.78 -5.21
C ARG A 344 32.84 21.84 -6.57
N GLU A 345 31.91 20.91 -6.86
CA GLU A 345 31.06 20.96 -8.07
C GLU A 345 30.28 22.28 -8.13
N ARG A 346 29.69 22.73 -7.02
CA ARG A 346 28.94 23.99 -6.93
C ARG A 346 29.82 25.23 -7.13
N ARG A 347 31.09 25.17 -6.74
CA ARG A 347 32.10 26.21 -7.01
C ARG A 347 32.64 26.16 -8.45
N GLY A 348 32.15 25.24 -9.29
CA GLY A 348 32.60 25.08 -10.68
C GLY A 348 33.98 24.42 -10.80
N GLU A 349 34.48 23.80 -9.74
CA GLU A 349 35.76 23.09 -9.78
C GLU A 349 35.63 21.76 -10.54
N ALA A 350 36.69 21.38 -11.26
CA ALA A 350 36.76 20.06 -11.85
C ALA A 350 36.82 18.99 -10.76
N VAL A 351 35.84 18.09 -10.75
CA VAL A 351 35.82 16.92 -9.88
C VAL A 351 35.87 15.63 -10.70
N GLU A 352 36.53 14.62 -10.15
CA GLU A 352 36.60 13.33 -10.81
C GLU A 352 35.24 12.61 -10.85
N SER A 353 35.05 11.81 -11.89
CA SER A 353 33.87 10.98 -12.07
C SER A 353 33.88 9.80 -11.09
N LEU A 354 32.85 9.72 -10.24
CA LEU A 354 32.66 8.58 -9.33
C LEU A 354 32.44 7.25 -10.07
N ARG A 355 32.09 7.28 -11.37
CA ARG A 355 31.91 6.09 -12.21
C ARG A 355 33.21 5.62 -12.86
N ALA A 356 34.20 6.50 -13.00
CA ALA A 356 35.46 6.12 -13.61
C ALA A 356 36.21 5.15 -12.70
N LEU A 357 36.61 4.01 -13.25
CA LEU A 357 37.50 3.08 -12.56
C LEU A 357 38.93 3.65 -12.58
N PRO A 358 39.69 3.53 -11.47
CA PRO A 358 41.08 3.95 -11.45
C PRO A 358 41.87 3.12 -12.46
N ARG A 359 42.88 3.74 -13.06
CA ARG A 359 43.72 3.11 -14.08
C ARG A 359 45.18 3.10 -13.64
N ASP A 360 45.88 2.04 -14.00
CA ASP A 360 47.32 1.92 -13.79
C ASP A 360 48.11 2.73 -14.84
N GLU A 361 49.44 2.74 -14.72
CA GLU A 361 50.36 3.41 -15.65
C GLU A 361 50.23 2.92 -17.11
N ARG A 362 49.64 1.74 -17.33
CA ARG A 362 49.40 1.12 -18.65
C ARG A 362 48.00 1.42 -19.18
N GLY A 363 47.19 2.19 -18.45
CA GLY A 363 45.82 2.53 -18.80
C GLY A 363 44.81 1.39 -18.60
N GLN A 364 45.20 0.28 -17.95
CA GLN A 364 44.31 -0.81 -17.56
C GLN A 364 43.62 -0.47 -16.25
N VAL A 365 42.51 -1.15 -15.93
CA VAL A 365 41.81 -0.92 -14.66
C VAL A 365 42.65 -1.43 -13.49
N ASP A 366 42.96 -0.54 -12.55
CA ASP A 366 43.58 -0.89 -11.27
C ASP A 366 42.50 -1.37 -10.29
N TRP A 367 42.29 -2.68 -10.24
CA TRP A 367 41.29 -3.27 -9.34
C TRP A 367 41.65 -3.11 -7.86
N ARG A 368 42.94 -2.96 -7.52
CA ARG A 368 43.39 -2.79 -6.13
C ARG A 368 43.00 -1.41 -5.62
N ALA A 369 43.36 -0.37 -6.37
CA ALA A 369 42.94 1.01 -6.07
C ALA A 369 41.40 1.15 -6.07
N ALA A 370 40.70 0.45 -6.97
CA ALA A 370 39.24 0.47 -7.00
C ALA A 370 38.61 -0.17 -5.73
N SER A 371 39.24 -1.21 -5.19
CA SER A 371 38.84 -1.92 -3.96
C SER A 371 39.04 -1.11 -2.67
N GLU A 372 40.01 -0.20 -2.68
CA GLU A 372 40.37 0.68 -1.56
C GLU A 372 39.47 1.92 -1.45
N ARG A 373 38.62 2.18 -2.44
CA ARG A 373 37.59 3.22 -2.33
C ARG A 373 36.68 2.92 -1.14
N LEU A 374 36.34 3.94 -0.36
CA LEU A 374 35.54 3.82 0.87
C LEU A 374 34.22 3.05 0.70
N LEU A 375 33.58 3.15 -0.48
CA LEU A 375 32.40 2.34 -0.82
C LEU A 375 32.68 0.84 -0.73
N PHE A 376 33.81 0.40 -1.31
CA PHE A 376 34.19 -0.99 -1.39
C PHE A 376 34.86 -1.48 -0.12
N VAL A 377 35.57 -0.62 0.63
CA VAL A 377 36.03 -0.93 1.99
C VAL A 377 34.83 -1.27 2.88
N ALA A 378 33.82 -0.39 2.94
CA ALA A 378 32.61 -0.63 3.71
C ALA A 378 31.89 -1.91 3.28
N LYS A 379 31.76 -2.11 1.96
CA LYS A 379 31.08 -3.28 1.39
C LYS A 379 31.83 -4.59 1.68
N ARG A 380 33.15 -4.61 1.56
CA ARG A 380 33.98 -5.79 1.85
C ARG A 380 33.89 -6.16 3.32
N ALA A 381 34.04 -5.19 4.22
CA ALA A 381 33.95 -5.41 5.66
C ALA A 381 32.57 -5.93 6.12
N ASP A 382 31.47 -5.30 5.66
CA ASP A 382 30.11 -5.78 5.94
C ASP A 382 29.85 -7.17 5.34
N THR A 383 30.37 -7.43 4.13
CA THR A 383 30.20 -8.73 3.47
C THR A 383 30.94 -9.80 4.24
N LEU A 384 32.22 -9.59 4.56
CA LEU A 384 33.05 -10.53 5.29
C LEU A 384 32.47 -10.87 6.67
N ALA A 385 32.02 -9.87 7.43
CA ALA A 385 31.39 -10.09 8.73
C ALA A 385 30.12 -10.95 8.62
N ASN A 386 29.31 -10.76 7.58
CA ASN A 386 28.11 -11.57 7.36
C ASN A 386 28.45 -13.00 6.88
N LEU A 387 29.48 -13.15 6.04
CA LEU A 387 29.91 -14.46 5.54
C LEU A 387 30.46 -15.33 6.67
N LEU A 388 31.29 -14.77 7.55
CA LEU A 388 31.85 -15.48 8.71
C LEU A 388 30.74 -15.95 9.66
N PHE A 389 29.80 -15.05 10.00
CA PHE A 389 28.63 -15.36 10.83
C PHE A 389 27.82 -16.54 10.27
N ALA A 390 27.49 -16.47 8.97
CA ALA A 390 26.66 -17.49 8.34
C ALA A 390 27.41 -18.82 8.17
N ALA A 391 28.69 -18.78 7.83
CA ALA A 391 29.51 -19.97 7.66
C ALA A 391 29.65 -20.75 8.98
N GLN A 392 29.92 -20.06 10.09
CA GLN A 392 30.04 -20.69 11.40
C GLN A 392 28.74 -21.42 11.81
N LEU A 393 27.58 -20.78 11.63
CA LEU A 393 26.30 -21.37 12.01
C LEU A 393 25.89 -22.52 11.09
N ILE A 394 26.03 -22.37 9.77
CA ILE A 394 25.60 -23.40 8.81
C ILE A 394 26.51 -24.63 8.86
N ASP A 395 27.81 -24.44 9.07
CA ASP A 395 28.75 -25.56 9.20
C ASP A 395 28.50 -26.38 10.48
N ALA A 396 28.01 -25.76 11.55
CA ALA A 396 27.64 -26.49 12.77
C ALA A 396 26.34 -27.32 12.66
N LEU A 397 25.53 -27.14 11.60
CA LEU A 397 24.23 -27.82 11.48
C LEU A 397 24.38 -29.32 11.13
N PRO A 398 23.52 -30.18 11.69
CA PRO A 398 23.45 -31.58 11.29
C PRO A 398 22.87 -31.77 9.88
N ASN A 399 23.17 -32.91 9.26
CA ASN A 399 22.60 -33.33 7.98
C ASN A 399 21.14 -33.82 8.08
N ASP A 400 20.58 -33.94 9.30
CA ASP A 400 19.16 -34.24 9.49
C ASP A 400 18.33 -32.95 9.44
N ALA A 401 17.51 -32.82 8.40
CA ALA A 401 16.67 -31.65 8.17
C ALA A 401 15.63 -31.44 9.28
N THR A 402 15.14 -32.51 9.92
CA THR A 402 14.13 -32.43 10.99
C THR A 402 14.75 -31.81 12.24
N ALA A 403 15.97 -32.23 12.60
CA ALA A 403 16.72 -31.64 13.70
C ALA A 403 17.01 -30.14 13.45
N VAL A 404 17.39 -29.76 12.23
CA VAL A 404 17.60 -28.34 11.86
C VAL A 404 16.31 -27.53 11.96
N ALA A 405 15.18 -28.08 11.51
CA ALA A 405 13.88 -27.41 11.60
C ALA A 405 13.43 -27.20 13.06
N ALA A 406 13.78 -28.11 13.97
CA ALA A 406 13.50 -27.99 15.40
C ALA A 406 14.38 -26.94 16.12
N GLN A 407 15.59 -26.71 15.63
CA GLN A 407 16.56 -25.74 16.18
C GLN A 407 16.40 -24.32 15.60
N MET A 408 15.28 -24.01 14.95
CA MET A 408 15.10 -22.77 14.19
C MET A 408 15.03 -21.52 15.09
N SER A 409 16.14 -20.78 15.20
CA SER A 409 16.24 -19.48 15.88
C SER A 409 16.30 -18.29 14.90
N ASP A 410 16.20 -17.06 15.40
CA ASP A 410 16.35 -15.84 14.59
C ASP A 410 17.76 -15.70 14.00
N GLU A 411 18.78 -16.11 14.74
CA GLU A 411 20.18 -16.15 14.28
C GLU A 411 20.33 -17.14 13.13
N LEU A 412 19.68 -18.30 13.22
CA LEU A 412 19.71 -19.31 12.17
C LEU A 412 18.95 -18.85 10.92
N ARG A 413 17.79 -18.19 11.10
CA ARG A 413 17.04 -17.56 10.00
C ARG A 413 17.88 -16.50 9.28
N ARG A 414 18.66 -15.72 10.04
CA ARG A 414 19.58 -14.71 9.50
C ARG A 414 20.73 -15.37 8.73
N ALA A 415 21.34 -16.42 9.28
CA ALA A 415 22.39 -17.20 8.59
C ALA A 415 21.88 -17.77 7.26
N PHE A 416 20.69 -18.37 7.26
CA PHE A 416 20.03 -18.84 6.04
C PHE A 416 19.76 -17.72 5.05
N SER A 417 19.32 -16.54 5.51
CA SER A 417 19.12 -15.38 4.63
C SER A 417 20.42 -14.94 3.94
N ILE A 418 21.54 -14.96 4.66
CA ILE A 418 22.85 -14.61 4.11
C ILE A 418 23.31 -15.66 3.09
N ALA A 419 23.28 -16.94 3.44
CA ALA A 419 23.67 -18.01 2.53
C ALA A 419 22.79 -18.08 1.26
N ALA A 420 21.47 -17.96 1.43
CA ALA A 420 20.50 -17.84 0.35
C ALA A 420 20.85 -16.71 -0.63
N ARG A 421 21.26 -15.56 -0.09
CA ARG A 421 21.66 -14.40 -0.89
C ARG A 421 22.90 -14.69 -1.72
N GLU A 422 23.90 -15.37 -1.16
CA GLU A 422 25.13 -15.72 -1.88
C GLU A 422 24.87 -16.79 -2.95
N VAL A 423 24.04 -17.79 -2.66
CA VAL A 423 23.58 -18.76 -3.68
C VAL A 423 22.88 -18.03 -4.83
N ARG A 424 21.90 -17.17 -4.51
CA ARG A 424 21.14 -16.37 -5.48
C ARG A 424 22.02 -15.45 -6.34
N LYS A 425 23.05 -14.84 -5.74
CA LYS A 425 23.96 -13.90 -6.41
C LYS A 425 24.63 -14.54 -7.62
N VAL A 426 25.06 -15.80 -7.50
CA VAL A 426 25.66 -16.56 -8.61
C VAL A 426 24.63 -16.74 -9.73
N GLY A 427 23.44 -17.26 -9.42
CA GLY A 427 22.36 -17.46 -10.38
C GLY A 427 21.93 -16.19 -11.12
N LEU A 428 21.61 -15.11 -10.39
CA LEU A 428 21.16 -13.82 -10.98
C LEU A 428 22.24 -13.08 -11.77
N SER A 429 23.52 -13.36 -11.52
CA SER A 429 24.61 -12.64 -12.18
C SER A 429 24.75 -12.98 -13.66
N SER A 430 24.33 -14.17 -14.09
CA SER A 430 24.65 -14.69 -15.43
C SER A 430 23.85 -15.90 -15.90
N ARG A 431 23.19 -16.63 -14.98
CA ARG A 431 22.52 -17.91 -15.29
C ARG A 431 21.00 -17.80 -15.38
N LEU A 432 20.43 -16.71 -14.86
CA LEU A 432 19.01 -16.39 -14.91
C LEU A 432 18.81 -15.01 -15.55
N LEU A 433 18.01 -14.94 -16.62
CA LEU A 433 17.70 -13.71 -17.35
C LEU A 433 16.19 -13.50 -17.46
N ASP A 434 15.77 -12.27 -17.73
CA ASP A 434 14.38 -11.94 -18.05
C ASP A 434 14.20 -11.75 -19.55
N VAL A 435 13.11 -12.31 -20.09
CA VAL A 435 12.57 -11.91 -21.39
C VAL A 435 11.76 -10.63 -21.17
N ASN A 436 12.34 -9.49 -21.54
CA ASN A 436 11.72 -8.16 -21.33
C ASN A 436 10.90 -7.68 -22.55
N VAL A 437 11.13 -8.26 -23.72
CA VAL A 437 10.37 -8.03 -24.96
C VAL A 437 10.11 -9.39 -25.60
N CYS A 438 8.86 -9.68 -25.97
CA CYS A 438 8.52 -10.92 -26.69
C CYS A 438 7.12 -10.83 -27.30
N GLY A 439 7.03 -10.92 -28.63
CA GLY A 439 5.74 -10.84 -29.32
C GLY A 439 5.85 -10.97 -30.84
N ALA A 440 4.69 -10.97 -31.49
CA ALA A 440 4.57 -11.00 -32.94
C ALA A 440 4.46 -9.60 -33.55
N VAL A 441 4.83 -9.51 -34.81
CA VAL A 441 4.73 -8.33 -35.67
C VAL A 441 3.64 -8.60 -36.73
N ALA A 442 2.92 -7.56 -37.17
CA ALA A 442 1.94 -7.68 -38.24
C ALA A 442 2.62 -8.08 -39.56
N PRO A 443 2.03 -8.93 -40.42
CA PRO A 443 0.69 -9.52 -40.33
C PRO A 443 0.61 -10.86 -39.55
N TYR A 444 1.69 -11.26 -38.86
CA TYR A 444 1.83 -12.59 -38.25
C TYR A 444 1.18 -12.74 -36.85
N ARG A 445 0.57 -11.67 -36.32
CA ARG A 445 -0.04 -11.65 -34.97
C ARG A 445 -1.12 -12.72 -34.82
N ASP A 446 -2.04 -12.80 -35.79
CA ASP A 446 -3.17 -13.74 -35.80
C ASP A 446 -2.76 -15.20 -36.04
N LEU A 447 -1.57 -15.41 -36.60
CA LEU A 447 -0.97 -16.73 -36.84
C LEU A 447 -0.28 -17.31 -35.60
N LEU A 448 -0.40 -16.66 -34.44
CA LEU A 448 0.16 -17.10 -33.16
C LEU A 448 1.69 -17.15 -33.14
N VAL A 449 2.36 -16.30 -33.93
CA VAL A 449 3.82 -16.17 -33.90
C VAL A 449 4.33 -15.69 -32.54
N GLY A 450 3.52 -14.98 -31.74
CA GLY A 450 3.92 -14.62 -30.36
C GLY A 450 4.22 -15.85 -29.50
N LYS A 451 3.56 -16.98 -29.75
CA LYS A 451 3.86 -18.27 -29.10
C LYS A 451 5.16 -18.87 -29.62
N LEU A 452 5.43 -18.77 -30.93
CA LEU A 452 6.69 -19.18 -31.52
C LEU A 452 7.85 -18.38 -30.91
N THR A 453 7.74 -17.05 -30.90
CA THR A 453 8.73 -16.14 -30.31
C THR A 453 9.02 -16.48 -28.85
N ALA A 454 7.99 -16.77 -28.05
CA ALA A 454 8.15 -17.17 -26.66
C ALA A 454 8.83 -18.54 -26.51
N LEU A 455 8.50 -19.53 -27.35
CA LEU A 455 9.14 -20.85 -27.34
C LEU A 455 10.59 -20.78 -27.85
N ALA A 456 10.86 -19.91 -28.83
CA ALA A 456 12.18 -19.71 -29.43
C ALA A 456 13.25 -19.32 -28.43
N MET A 457 12.85 -18.69 -27.31
CA MET A 457 13.76 -18.35 -26.22
C MET A 457 14.38 -19.60 -25.55
N ALA A 458 13.81 -20.79 -25.75
CA ALA A 458 14.36 -22.06 -25.29
C ALA A 458 15.45 -22.64 -26.21
N SER A 459 15.69 -22.02 -27.36
CA SER A 459 16.56 -22.57 -28.39
C SER A 459 18.04 -22.52 -27.99
N ARG A 460 18.79 -23.49 -28.52
CA ARG A 460 20.25 -23.54 -28.42
C ARG A 460 20.88 -22.25 -28.93
N GLU A 461 20.39 -21.74 -30.07
CA GLU A 461 20.87 -20.55 -30.75
C GLU A 461 20.79 -19.29 -29.87
N VAL A 462 19.72 -19.14 -29.08
CA VAL A 462 19.59 -18.03 -28.10
C VAL A 462 20.66 -18.13 -27.01
N SER A 463 20.89 -19.34 -26.48
CA SER A 463 21.86 -19.57 -25.42
C SER A 463 23.30 -19.37 -25.91
N GLU A 464 23.63 -19.88 -27.10
CA GLU A 464 24.93 -19.71 -27.74
C GLU A 464 25.20 -18.24 -28.07
N ALA A 465 24.22 -17.52 -28.62
CA ALA A 465 24.38 -16.09 -28.91
C ALA A 465 24.68 -15.28 -27.63
N TYR A 466 24.01 -15.61 -26.52
CA TYR A 466 24.32 -14.99 -25.22
C TYR A 466 25.72 -15.35 -24.72
N GLN A 467 26.10 -16.62 -24.82
CA GLN A 467 27.44 -17.08 -24.42
C GLN A 467 28.54 -16.40 -25.24
N VAL A 468 28.41 -16.35 -26.57
CA VAL A 468 29.38 -15.70 -27.46
C VAL A 468 29.54 -14.22 -27.11
N ARG A 469 28.44 -13.50 -26.88
CA ARG A 469 28.47 -12.07 -26.59
C ARG A 469 29.11 -11.75 -25.23
N TYR A 470 28.91 -12.60 -24.22
CA TYR A 470 29.26 -12.28 -22.83
C TYR A 470 30.37 -13.14 -22.24
N ARG A 471 30.97 -14.06 -23.02
CA ARG A 471 32.14 -14.84 -22.61
C ARG A 471 33.30 -13.92 -22.26
N GLY A 472 33.93 -14.17 -21.11
CA GLY A 472 35.09 -13.40 -20.65
C GLY A 472 34.77 -11.98 -20.16
N GLN A 473 33.50 -11.56 -20.16
CA GLN A 473 33.15 -10.23 -19.67
C GLN A 473 33.38 -10.13 -18.15
N VAL A 474 34.21 -9.17 -17.74
CA VAL A 474 34.55 -8.91 -16.35
C VAL A 474 33.36 -8.25 -15.62
N SER A 475 33.06 -8.73 -14.42
CA SER A 475 32.07 -8.16 -13.51
C SER A 475 32.71 -7.07 -12.67
N GLU A 476 32.43 -5.80 -12.99
CA GLU A 476 33.05 -4.66 -12.31
C GLU A 476 32.84 -4.65 -10.79
N ILE A 477 31.65 -5.01 -10.29
CA ILE A 477 31.37 -5.02 -8.84
C ILE A 477 32.15 -6.15 -8.15
N ALA A 478 32.07 -7.37 -8.69
CA ALA A 478 32.78 -8.50 -8.09
C ALA A 478 34.29 -8.26 -8.12
N SER A 479 34.79 -7.63 -9.18
CA SER A 479 36.22 -7.34 -9.33
C SER A 479 36.72 -6.29 -8.33
N GLN A 480 35.92 -5.26 -8.04
CA GLN A 480 36.23 -4.27 -7.01
C GLN A 480 36.17 -4.86 -5.59
N VAL A 481 35.28 -5.82 -5.33
CA VAL A 481 35.24 -6.53 -4.03
C VAL A 481 36.44 -7.48 -3.87
N ALA A 482 36.88 -8.12 -4.97
CA ALA A 482 37.99 -9.07 -4.98
C ALA A 482 39.37 -8.43 -5.20
N ALA A 483 39.43 -7.15 -5.56
CA ALA A 483 40.64 -6.45 -6.01
C ALA A 483 41.37 -7.10 -7.20
N ARG A 484 40.65 -7.88 -8.01
CA ARG A 484 41.17 -8.60 -9.19
C ARG A 484 40.03 -8.82 -10.18
N PRO A 485 40.28 -8.99 -11.50
CA PRO A 485 39.20 -9.21 -12.45
C PRO A 485 38.46 -10.52 -12.16
N ILE A 486 37.13 -10.45 -12.03
CA ILE A 486 36.22 -11.59 -11.85
C ILE A 486 35.29 -11.68 -13.06
N SER A 487 35.40 -12.76 -13.83
CA SER A 487 34.45 -13.11 -14.89
C SER A 487 33.49 -14.20 -14.42
N ARG A 488 32.23 -14.16 -14.87
CA ARG A 488 31.23 -15.20 -14.60
C ARG A 488 30.93 -15.98 -15.88
N SER A 489 30.63 -17.27 -15.76
CA SER A 489 30.22 -18.09 -16.89
C SER A 489 28.83 -17.64 -17.39
N PRO A 490 28.65 -17.29 -18.67
CA PRO A 490 27.36 -16.89 -19.25
C PRO A 490 26.46 -18.09 -19.59
N ASP A 491 26.42 -19.11 -18.72
CA ASP A 491 25.60 -20.31 -18.92
C ASP A 491 24.17 -20.09 -18.41
N VAL A 492 23.29 -19.66 -19.33
CA VAL A 492 21.88 -19.41 -19.01
C VAL A 492 21.14 -20.73 -18.84
N CYS A 493 20.51 -20.89 -17.69
CA CYS A 493 19.73 -22.09 -17.33
C CYS A 493 18.22 -21.81 -17.33
N LEU A 494 17.83 -20.59 -16.97
CA LEU A 494 16.43 -20.23 -16.75
C LEU A 494 16.14 -18.84 -17.31
N LEU A 495 15.01 -18.71 -17.99
CA LEU A 495 14.44 -17.41 -18.36
C LEU A 495 13.16 -17.16 -17.58
N THR A 496 12.97 -15.93 -17.12
CA THR A 496 11.69 -15.49 -16.54
C THR A 496 11.07 -14.35 -17.33
N THR A 497 9.77 -14.12 -17.17
CA THR A 497 9.07 -12.98 -17.78
C THR A 497 7.87 -12.60 -16.93
N THR A 498 7.47 -11.34 -16.98
CA THR A 498 6.19 -10.88 -16.44
C THR A 498 5.20 -10.63 -17.58
N SER A 499 3.94 -11.04 -17.45
CA SER A 499 2.90 -10.67 -18.42
C SER A 499 2.56 -9.19 -18.35
N LEU A 500 1.94 -8.66 -19.42
CA LEU A 500 1.41 -7.30 -19.42
C LEU A 500 0.16 -7.15 -18.53
N TYR A 501 -0.66 -8.20 -18.43
CA TYR A 501 -1.94 -8.22 -17.69
C TYR A 501 -1.94 -9.32 -16.60
N GLY A 502 -2.58 -9.07 -15.46
CA GLY A 502 -2.72 -10.05 -14.35
C GLY A 502 -3.94 -10.98 -14.44
N VAL A 503 -5.02 -10.53 -15.08
CA VAL A 503 -6.39 -11.09 -14.99
C VAL A 503 -6.75 -12.14 -16.05
N ALA A 504 -5.81 -12.58 -16.91
CA ALA A 504 -6.17 -13.41 -18.07
C ALA A 504 -5.09 -14.38 -18.60
N ALA A 505 -5.49 -15.18 -19.60
CA ALA A 505 -4.60 -15.96 -20.46
C ALA A 505 -3.56 -15.07 -21.17
N SER A 506 -2.27 -15.19 -20.81
CA SER A 506 -1.15 -14.58 -21.55
C SER A 506 -0.70 -15.51 -22.69
N GLN A 507 0.18 -15.03 -23.60
CA GLN A 507 0.76 -15.91 -24.63
C GLN A 507 1.59 -17.07 -24.04
N TYR A 508 2.03 -16.93 -22.79
CA TYR A 508 2.78 -17.95 -22.04
C TYR A 508 1.87 -19.00 -21.37
N ASN A 509 0.56 -18.74 -21.28
CA ASN A 509 -0.36 -19.65 -20.60
C ASN A 509 -0.57 -20.95 -21.39
N ARG A 510 -0.37 -22.08 -20.69
CA ARG A 510 -0.41 -23.45 -21.25
C ARG A 510 0.50 -23.62 -22.48
N LEU A 511 1.58 -22.83 -22.56
CA LEU A 511 2.54 -22.89 -23.66
C LEU A 511 3.56 -23.99 -23.41
N LYS A 512 3.36 -25.15 -24.05
CA LYS A 512 4.21 -26.35 -23.94
C LYS A 512 4.33 -27.02 -25.30
N VAL A 513 5.50 -27.51 -25.71
CA VAL A 513 5.68 -28.41 -26.87
C VAL A 513 6.71 -29.48 -26.55
N ALA A 514 6.56 -30.66 -27.16
CA ALA A 514 7.62 -31.67 -27.19
C ALA A 514 8.47 -31.42 -28.44
N VAL A 515 9.79 -31.43 -28.29
CA VAL A 515 10.76 -31.17 -29.36
C VAL A 515 11.92 -32.13 -29.23
N SER A 516 12.45 -32.56 -30.36
CA SER A 516 13.67 -33.36 -30.40
C SER A 516 14.88 -32.47 -30.14
N THR A 517 15.89 -33.02 -29.49
CA THR A 517 17.18 -32.38 -29.25
C THR A 517 18.24 -32.90 -30.24
N PRO A 518 19.35 -32.17 -30.45
CA PRO A 518 20.43 -32.61 -31.35
C PRO A 518 21.01 -33.98 -31.02
N GLY A 519 20.98 -34.41 -29.74
CA GLY A 519 21.44 -35.74 -29.32
C GLY A 519 20.45 -36.88 -29.57
N GLY A 520 19.31 -36.62 -30.23
CA GLY A 520 18.28 -37.61 -30.53
C GLY A 520 17.28 -37.85 -29.40
N GLY A 521 17.45 -37.17 -28.25
CA GLY A 521 16.49 -37.15 -27.16
C GLY A 521 15.24 -36.34 -27.48
N ALA A 522 14.21 -36.46 -26.63
CA ALA A 522 13.02 -35.61 -26.67
C ALA A 522 12.93 -34.80 -25.38
N THR A 523 12.76 -33.49 -25.49
CA THR A 523 12.57 -32.59 -24.36
C THR A 523 11.25 -31.83 -24.47
N THR A 524 10.79 -31.31 -23.33
CA THR A 524 9.57 -30.50 -23.26
C THR A 524 9.91 -29.05 -22.99
N VAL A 525 9.74 -28.20 -24.01
CA VAL A 525 9.80 -26.74 -23.84
C VAL A 525 8.48 -26.27 -23.26
N ARG A 526 8.50 -25.62 -22.09
CA ARG A 526 7.27 -25.11 -21.45
C ARG A 526 7.50 -23.82 -20.64
N TRP A 527 6.56 -22.91 -20.75
CA TRP A 527 6.42 -21.79 -19.82
C TRP A 527 5.52 -22.18 -18.65
N ARG A 528 6.01 -22.01 -17.42
CA ARG A 528 5.30 -22.30 -16.16
C ARG A 528 4.83 -20.99 -15.53
N ASP A 529 3.55 -20.90 -15.19
CA ASP A 529 3.03 -19.81 -14.34
C ASP A 529 3.51 -20.01 -12.90
N LEU A 530 4.13 -18.98 -12.33
CA LEU A 530 4.65 -18.98 -10.97
C LEU A 530 3.73 -18.24 -9.98
N GLY A 531 2.83 -17.37 -10.44
CA GLY A 531 2.00 -16.53 -9.58
C GLY A 531 2.03 -15.05 -9.98
N LEU A 532 1.59 -14.16 -9.08
CA LEU A 532 1.41 -12.72 -9.33
C LEU A 532 2.46 -11.86 -8.62
N THR A 533 2.96 -10.83 -9.29
CA THR A 533 3.79 -9.81 -8.66
C THR A 533 3.00 -8.94 -7.69
N GLU A 534 3.65 -8.42 -6.66
CA GLU A 534 3.07 -7.45 -5.72
C GLU A 534 2.93 -6.02 -6.31
N GLY A 535 3.59 -5.72 -7.45
CA GLY A 535 3.39 -4.50 -8.24
C GLY A 535 4.13 -3.24 -7.74
N TRP A 536 5.42 -3.38 -7.43
CA TRP A 536 6.28 -2.30 -6.92
C TRP A 536 7.24 -1.75 -7.99
N GLY A 537 7.38 -0.43 -8.12
CA GLY A 537 8.35 0.19 -9.02
C GLY A 537 8.20 1.70 -9.20
N THR A 538 9.02 2.29 -10.08
CA THR A 538 8.91 3.70 -10.52
C THR A 538 8.52 3.82 -11.99
N THR A 539 8.10 2.72 -12.62
CA THR A 539 7.82 2.69 -14.07
C THR A 539 6.64 3.59 -14.44
N HIS A 540 5.78 3.85 -13.47
CA HIS A 540 4.60 4.69 -13.60
C HIS A 540 4.92 6.20 -13.46
N PHE A 541 6.16 6.55 -13.07
CA PHE A 541 6.68 7.93 -13.10
C PHE A 541 7.46 8.24 -14.40
N SER A 542 7.25 9.44 -14.93
CA SER A 542 7.98 10.05 -16.04
C SER A 542 9.44 10.32 -15.68
N GLU A 543 10.28 10.66 -16.66
CA GLU A 543 11.66 11.09 -16.37
C GLU A 543 11.68 12.43 -15.64
N ALA A 544 10.84 13.39 -16.03
CA ALA A 544 10.73 14.68 -15.39
C ALA A 544 10.36 14.57 -13.90
N THR A 545 9.39 13.72 -13.54
CA THR A 545 8.99 13.47 -12.15
C THR A 545 10.12 12.83 -11.36
N VAL A 546 10.80 11.84 -11.95
CA VAL A 546 11.93 11.17 -11.30
C VAL A 546 13.09 12.13 -11.09
N GLU A 547 13.36 13.03 -12.03
CA GLU A 547 14.37 14.07 -11.89
C GLU A 547 14.00 15.12 -10.85
N ALA A 548 12.73 15.53 -10.80
CA ALA A 548 12.24 16.43 -9.76
C ALA A 548 12.35 15.79 -8.36
N LEU A 549 11.92 14.53 -8.19
CA LEU A 549 12.08 13.79 -6.94
C LEU A 549 13.56 13.59 -6.57
N ARG A 550 14.44 13.39 -7.55
CA ARG A 550 15.90 13.31 -7.34
C ARG A 550 16.48 14.62 -6.82
N ALA A 551 16.00 15.76 -7.30
CA ALA A 551 16.46 17.07 -6.86
C ALA A 551 16.12 17.33 -5.38
N LEU A 552 15.09 16.66 -4.84
CA LEU A 552 14.67 16.79 -3.43
C LEU A 552 15.46 15.91 -2.44
N ALA A 553 16.16 14.90 -2.92
CA ALA A 553 16.91 14.00 -2.05
C ALA A 553 18.19 14.71 -1.52
N GLU A 554 18.34 14.86 -0.20
CA GLU A 554 19.53 15.49 0.41
C GLU A 554 20.78 14.66 0.17
N VAL A 555 21.79 15.32 -0.40
CA VAL A 555 23.11 14.77 -0.76
C VAL A 555 22.95 13.59 -1.72
N ARG A 556 23.75 13.53 -2.77
CA ARG A 556 23.82 12.32 -3.63
C ARG A 556 24.49 11.14 -2.88
N THR A 557 24.00 10.77 -1.69
CA THR A 557 24.33 9.54 -0.97
C THR A 557 24.02 8.31 -1.83
N ILE A 558 23.00 8.43 -2.70
CA ILE A 558 22.67 7.49 -3.77
C ILE A 558 23.21 8.06 -5.09
N ASN A 559 24.44 7.71 -5.44
CA ASN A 559 24.99 8.03 -6.74
C ASN A 559 24.60 6.95 -7.75
N ASN A 560 24.69 7.28 -9.04
CA ASN A 560 24.60 6.29 -10.10
C ASN A 560 25.91 5.49 -10.25
N VAL A 561 26.60 5.22 -9.13
CA VAL A 561 27.84 4.43 -9.09
C VAL A 561 27.47 2.96 -8.99
N PHE A 562 28.08 2.16 -9.85
CA PHE A 562 27.82 0.74 -9.94
C PHE A 562 28.28 0.04 -8.65
N GLY A 563 27.34 -0.56 -7.89
CA GLY A 563 27.65 -1.29 -6.65
C GLY A 563 27.02 -0.79 -5.35
N GLU A 564 26.37 0.38 -5.34
CA GLU A 564 25.76 1.01 -4.14
C GLU A 564 24.40 0.45 -3.69
N GLY A 565 23.75 -0.39 -4.47
CA GLY A 565 22.41 -0.91 -4.16
C GLY A 565 21.54 -1.08 -5.40
N GLN A 566 20.31 -1.58 -5.20
CA GLN A 566 19.36 -1.84 -6.29
C GLN A 566 18.74 -0.53 -6.81
N SER A 567 18.55 -0.41 -8.13
CA SER A 567 17.92 0.71 -8.85
C SER A 567 18.11 2.09 -8.19
N PRO A 568 19.18 2.85 -8.51
CA PRO A 568 19.37 4.22 -8.03
C PRO A 568 18.12 5.08 -8.23
N ARG A 569 17.43 4.90 -9.36
CA ARG A 569 16.16 5.54 -9.70
C ARG A 569 15.06 5.29 -8.66
N LEU A 570 14.86 4.05 -8.21
CA LEU A 570 13.85 3.71 -7.21
C LEU A 570 14.21 4.26 -5.83
N ARG A 571 15.48 4.16 -5.42
CA ARG A 571 15.94 4.70 -4.13
C ARG A 571 15.81 6.22 -4.06
N GLN A 572 16.17 6.91 -5.14
CA GLN A 572 16.02 8.37 -5.23
C GLN A 572 14.56 8.81 -5.28
N ALA A 573 13.70 8.11 -6.03
CA ALA A 573 12.26 8.41 -6.02
C ALA A 573 11.65 8.16 -4.63
N ARG A 574 12.08 7.09 -3.95
CA ARG A 574 11.66 6.78 -2.58
C ARG A 574 12.03 7.89 -1.59
N GLU A 575 13.28 8.36 -1.64
CA GLU A 575 13.74 9.48 -0.81
C GLU A 575 13.00 10.78 -1.14
N GLY A 576 12.86 11.10 -2.43
CA GLY A 576 12.13 12.29 -2.88
C GLY A 576 10.66 12.30 -2.43
N LEU A 577 9.97 11.16 -2.52
CA LEU A 577 8.61 11.01 -1.99
C LEU A 577 8.58 11.21 -0.47
N SER A 578 9.56 10.67 0.24
CA SER A 578 9.72 10.88 1.69
C SER A 578 9.86 12.35 2.05
N ARG A 579 10.62 13.11 1.26
CA ARG A 579 10.85 14.55 1.45
C ARG A 579 9.59 15.37 1.18
N LEU A 580 8.79 14.94 0.21
CA LEU A 580 7.44 15.44 0.00
C LEU A 580 6.45 14.98 1.08
N GLY A 581 6.83 14.21 2.11
CA GLY A 581 5.89 13.71 3.11
C GLY A 581 4.86 12.71 2.57
N LEU A 582 5.10 12.16 1.39
CA LEU A 582 4.20 11.20 0.72
C LEU A 582 4.60 9.75 1.08
N GLU A 583 3.62 8.94 1.49
CA GLU A 583 3.85 7.55 1.90
C GLU A 583 4.36 6.69 0.74
N GLN A 584 5.64 6.32 0.81
CA GLN A 584 6.35 5.61 -0.26
C GLN A 584 5.65 4.30 -0.65
N ARG A 585 5.01 3.62 0.33
CA ARG A 585 4.30 2.35 0.09
C ARG A 585 3.06 2.50 -0.79
N VAL A 586 2.40 3.64 -0.73
CA VAL A 586 1.23 3.97 -1.56
C VAL A 586 1.70 4.31 -2.97
N TYR A 587 2.59 5.29 -3.09
CA TYR A 587 2.91 5.89 -4.39
C TYR A 587 3.92 5.10 -5.22
N LEU A 588 4.63 4.12 -4.65
CA LEU A 588 5.51 3.20 -5.40
C LEU A 588 4.82 1.88 -5.79
N LYS A 589 3.61 1.61 -5.30
CA LYS A 589 2.84 0.40 -5.60
C LYS A 589 1.90 0.67 -6.77
N HIS A 590 2.34 0.36 -7.98
CA HIS A 590 1.60 0.63 -9.21
C HIS A 590 0.47 -0.38 -9.52
N ARG A 591 0.18 -1.35 -8.63
CA ARG A 591 -0.95 -2.32 -8.60
C ARG A 591 -1.35 -3.08 -9.89
N HIS A 592 -0.62 -2.93 -10.98
CA HIS A 592 -0.62 -3.89 -12.08
C HIS A 592 0.09 -5.17 -11.64
N ALA A 593 -0.60 -6.01 -10.88
CA ALA A 593 -0.14 -7.37 -10.60
C ALA A 593 0.06 -8.10 -11.93
N ARG A 594 1.29 -8.49 -12.25
CA ARG A 594 1.65 -9.21 -13.46
C ARG A 594 1.84 -10.68 -13.13
N ARG A 595 1.44 -11.58 -14.02
CA ARG A 595 1.78 -12.99 -13.86
C ARG A 595 3.24 -13.20 -14.19
N VAL A 596 3.96 -13.92 -13.33
CA VAL A 596 5.34 -14.30 -13.54
C VAL A 596 5.38 -15.68 -14.18
N TYR A 597 6.15 -15.83 -15.25
CA TYR A 597 6.39 -17.12 -15.89
C TYR A 597 7.87 -17.47 -15.88
N ALA A 598 8.15 -18.76 -15.86
CA ALA A 598 9.50 -19.31 -15.99
C ALA A 598 9.59 -20.31 -17.14
N LEU A 599 10.72 -20.28 -17.83
CA LEU A 599 11.13 -21.19 -18.89
C LEU A 599 12.47 -21.81 -18.49
N GLU A 600 12.44 -23.10 -18.16
CA GLU A 600 13.63 -23.91 -17.93
C GLU A 600 14.23 -24.24 -19.32
N LEU A 601 15.47 -23.80 -19.57
CA LEU A 601 16.14 -24.00 -20.86
C LEU A 601 16.67 -25.44 -21.01
N VAL A 602 16.92 -26.08 -19.87
CA VAL A 602 17.38 -27.47 -19.78
C VAL A 602 16.66 -28.16 -18.62
N GLU A 603 16.57 -29.48 -18.68
CA GLU A 603 15.97 -30.25 -17.60
C GLU A 603 16.80 -30.13 -16.32
N GLY A 604 16.12 -29.96 -15.18
CA GLY A 604 16.79 -29.76 -13.90
C GLY A 604 17.37 -28.35 -13.68
N ALA A 605 17.16 -27.39 -14.59
CA ALA A 605 17.68 -26.02 -14.48
C ALA A 605 17.37 -25.33 -13.13
N ARG A 606 16.17 -25.57 -12.58
CA ARG A 606 15.79 -25.05 -11.26
C ARG A 606 16.70 -25.58 -10.15
N GLU A 607 17.03 -26.87 -10.18
CA GLU A 607 17.88 -27.49 -9.17
C GLU A 607 19.35 -27.07 -9.35
N ALA A 608 19.82 -26.96 -10.59
CA ALA A 608 21.15 -26.41 -10.89
C ALA A 608 21.32 -24.97 -10.35
N LEU A 609 20.29 -24.12 -10.47
CA LEU A 609 20.28 -22.77 -9.88
C LEU A 609 20.17 -22.78 -8.35
N ARG A 610 19.46 -23.75 -7.77
CA ARG A 610 19.30 -23.89 -6.32
C ARG A 610 20.58 -24.34 -5.64
N LEU A 611 21.33 -25.24 -6.28
CA LEU A 611 22.56 -25.81 -5.76
C LEU A 611 23.82 -25.12 -6.29
N ASN A 612 23.68 -24.12 -7.18
CA ASN A 612 24.77 -23.57 -7.98
C ASN A 612 25.58 -24.62 -8.76
N GLY A 613 25.01 -25.81 -9.00
CA GLY A 613 25.62 -26.88 -9.78
C GLY A 613 25.60 -26.62 -11.28
N PRO A 614 26.29 -27.44 -12.10
CA PRO A 614 26.23 -27.35 -13.55
C PRO A 614 24.81 -27.60 -14.06
N ALA A 615 24.42 -26.94 -15.13
CA ALA A 615 23.19 -27.24 -15.84
C ALA A 615 23.47 -28.23 -16.98
N GLY A 616 22.46 -28.96 -17.45
CA GLY A 616 22.62 -29.77 -18.65
C GLY A 616 22.98 -28.91 -19.86
N ASP A 617 23.63 -29.51 -20.86
CA ASP A 617 24.04 -28.79 -22.07
C ASP A 617 23.01 -28.87 -23.20
N GLU A 618 22.17 -29.89 -23.18
CA GLU A 618 21.32 -30.24 -24.30
C GLU A 618 20.08 -29.34 -24.41
N ARG A 619 20.03 -28.56 -25.50
CA ARG A 619 18.95 -27.62 -25.82
C ARG A 619 18.41 -27.91 -27.22
N PRO A 620 17.09 -27.78 -27.46
CA PRO A 620 16.50 -27.97 -28.78
C PRO A 620 16.94 -26.85 -29.73
N THR A 621 16.99 -27.13 -31.03
CA THR A 621 17.24 -26.10 -32.05
C THR A 621 16.00 -25.24 -32.26
N PHE A 622 16.19 -24.01 -32.73
CA PHE A 622 15.09 -23.13 -33.12
C PHE A 622 14.24 -23.78 -34.22
N GLU A 623 14.85 -24.49 -35.16
CA GLU A 623 14.16 -25.21 -36.24
C GLU A 623 13.20 -26.29 -35.68
N ALA A 624 13.65 -27.11 -34.72
CA ALA A 624 12.80 -28.11 -34.08
C ALA A 624 11.62 -27.47 -33.34
N ILE A 625 11.86 -26.35 -32.65
CA ILE A 625 10.81 -25.56 -32.00
C ILE A 625 9.80 -24.99 -33.02
N ALA A 626 10.30 -24.43 -34.12
CA ALA A 626 9.48 -23.86 -35.18
C ALA A 626 8.61 -24.93 -35.86
N GLY A 627 9.16 -26.12 -36.13
CA GLY A 627 8.41 -27.27 -36.62
C GLY A 627 7.29 -27.70 -35.67
N ALA A 628 7.61 -27.92 -34.39
CA ALA A 628 6.61 -28.29 -33.39
C ALA A 628 5.51 -27.21 -33.21
N TRP A 629 5.87 -25.93 -33.31
CA TRP A 629 4.89 -24.84 -33.30
C TRP A 629 3.99 -24.86 -34.54
N ARG A 630 4.57 -25.08 -35.72
CA ARG A 630 3.84 -25.14 -36.99
C ARG A 630 2.80 -26.24 -36.97
N ASP A 631 3.18 -27.44 -36.56
CA ASP A 631 2.31 -28.61 -36.53
C ASP A 631 1.18 -28.44 -35.52
N ARG A 632 1.52 -27.92 -34.33
CA ARG A 632 0.56 -27.79 -33.24
C ARG A 632 -0.44 -26.65 -33.46
N TRP A 633 0.04 -25.49 -33.91
CA TRP A 633 -0.77 -24.27 -33.98
C TRP A 633 -1.03 -23.81 -35.41
N LEU A 634 0.00 -23.53 -36.21
CA LEU A 634 -0.18 -22.90 -37.53
C LEU A 634 -1.09 -23.73 -38.44
N THR A 635 -0.82 -25.04 -38.54
CA THR A 635 -1.53 -26.01 -39.40
C THR A 635 -3.05 -26.05 -39.16
N LYS A 636 -3.48 -25.82 -37.90
CA LYS A 636 -4.90 -25.75 -37.52
C LYS A 636 -5.43 -24.32 -37.62
N ARG A 637 -4.61 -23.33 -37.26
CA ARG A 637 -4.98 -21.91 -37.19
C ARG A 637 -5.37 -21.36 -38.56
N ILE A 638 -4.66 -21.78 -39.62
CA ILE A 638 -4.91 -21.33 -40.98
C ILE A 638 -6.22 -21.84 -41.58
N LEU A 639 -6.91 -22.81 -40.94
CA LEU A 639 -8.20 -23.31 -41.44
C LEU A 639 -9.34 -22.31 -41.21
N SER A 640 -9.22 -21.45 -40.21
CA SER A 640 -10.21 -20.41 -39.92
C SER A 640 -10.19 -19.33 -41.00
N ALA A 641 -11.33 -19.12 -41.66
CA ALA A 641 -11.49 -18.05 -42.63
C ALA A 641 -11.32 -16.66 -41.98
N ASP A 642 -11.88 -16.45 -40.78
CA ASP A 642 -11.76 -15.18 -40.06
C ASP A 642 -10.32 -14.81 -39.72
N VAL A 643 -9.48 -15.81 -39.37
CA VAL A 643 -8.04 -15.60 -39.15
C VAL A 643 -7.39 -15.12 -40.44
N ARG A 644 -7.68 -15.78 -41.57
CA ARG A 644 -7.10 -15.39 -42.87
C ARG A 644 -7.58 -14.00 -43.31
N ALA A 645 -8.83 -13.64 -43.02
CA ALA A 645 -9.36 -12.29 -43.29
C ALA A 645 -8.61 -11.22 -42.50
N ARG A 646 -8.42 -11.40 -41.18
CA ARG A 646 -7.66 -10.44 -40.35
C ARG A 646 -6.18 -10.35 -40.74
N VAL A 647 -5.58 -11.44 -41.22
CA VAL A 647 -4.22 -11.41 -41.79
C VAL A 647 -4.20 -10.59 -43.08
N ALA A 648 -5.22 -10.72 -43.94
CA ALA A 648 -5.31 -9.99 -45.20
C ALA A 648 -5.37 -8.46 -45.03
N GLU A 649 -5.92 -7.99 -43.91
CA GLU A 649 -6.03 -6.57 -43.59
C GLU A 649 -4.72 -5.94 -43.09
N GLN A 650 -3.72 -6.76 -42.74
CA GLN A 650 -2.46 -6.30 -42.15
C GLN A 650 -1.35 -6.16 -43.20
N GLY A 651 -0.45 -5.18 -43.05
CA GLY A 651 0.69 -5.03 -43.95
C GLY A 651 1.53 -3.78 -43.65
N PRO A 652 2.40 -3.37 -44.59
CA PRO A 652 3.25 -2.19 -44.42
C PRO A 652 2.47 -0.91 -44.09
N ALA A 653 1.33 -0.70 -44.75
CA ALA A 653 0.48 0.47 -44.52
C ALA A 653 -0.12 0.49 -43.11
N THR A 654 -0.57 -0.66 -42.59
CA THR A 654 -1.13 -0.73 -41.24
C THR A 654 -0.07 -0.55 -40.17
N VAL A 655 1.15 -1.10 -40.37
CA VAL A 655 2.27 -0.88 -39.45
C VAL A 655 2.65 0.60 -39.39
N ARG A 656 2.75 1.26 -40.55
CA ARG A 656 2.97 2.71 -40.62
C ARG A 656 1.85 3.48 -39.92
N ALA A 657 0.59 3.09 -40.11
CA ALA A 657 -0.54 3.75 -39.45
C ALA A 657 -0.54 3.55 -37.92
N GLU A 658 -0.13 2.38 -37.40
CA GLU A 658 0.02 2.13 -35.96
C GLU A 658 1.14 2.97 -35.32
N LEU A 659 2.14 3.36 -36.10
CA LEU A 659 3.28 4.18 -35.68
C LEU A 659 3.08 5.67 -35.98
N ALA A 660 2.01 6.03 -36.68
CA ALA A 660 1.63 7.41 -36.89
C ALA A 660 1.00 7.94 -35.60
N PRO A 661 1.57 8.99 -34.98
CA PRO A 661 0.92 9.61 -33.84
C PRO A 661 -0.43 10.19 -34.30
N PRO A 662 -1.53 9.98 -33.56
CA PRO A 662 -2.82 10.56 -33.90
C PRO A 662 -2.74 12.10 -34.09
N GLU A 663 -3.63 12.69 -34.90
CA GLU A 663 -3.68 14.14 -35.03
C GLU A 663 -3.99 14.77 -33.68
N GLY A 664 -3.07 15.63 -33.22
CA GLY A 664 -3.01 16.00 -31.82
C GLY A 664 -2.86 14.76 -30.95
N ALA A 665 -1.81 13.95 -31.06
CA ALA A 665 -1.60 12.80 -30.16
C ALA A 665 -1.48 13.23 -28.69
N GLN A 666 -1.03 14.46 -28.47
CA GLN A 666 -1.21 15.13 -27.19
C GLN A 666 -2.71 15.21 -26.85
N LEU A 667 -3.58 15.63 -27.79
CA LEU A 667 -5.06 15.80 -27.71
C LEU A 667 -5.90 14.49 -27.81
N ALA A 668 -5.40 13.40 -28.36
CA ALA A 668 -6.15 12.14 -28.53
C ALA A 668 -6.39 11.39 -27.20
N LEU A 669 -5.59 11.72 -26.19
CA LEU A 669 -5.82 11.40 -24.77
C LEU A 669 -7.13 12.02 -24.22
N PHE A 670 -7.83 12.90 -24.97
CA PHE A 670 -9.11 13.53 -24.61
C PHE A 670 -10.36 12.79 -25.15
N ALA A 671 -10.19 11.73 -25.94
CA ALA A 671 -11.33 10.92 -26.36
C ALA A 671 -11.67 9.91 -25.25
N ARG A 672 -12.86 10.04 -24.63
CA ARG A 672 -13.43 8.96 -23.79
C ARG A 672 -13.36 7.64 -24.57
N SER A 673 -13.02 6.53 -23.89
CA SER A 673 -13.13 5.19 -24.49
C SER A 673 -14.53 5.05 -25.09
N LYS A 674 -14.65 4.71 -26.38
CA LYS A 674 -15.96 4.50 -27.00
C LYS A 674 -16.63 3.33 -26.28
N ARG A 675 -17.69 3.62 -25.51
CA ARG A 675 -18.61 2.60 -25.00
C ARG A 675 -19.08 1.77 -26.20
N SER A 676 -18.98 0.44 -26.11
CA SER A 676 -19.54 -0.43 -27.14
C SER A 676 -21.05 -0.15 -27.24
N PRO A 677 -21.60 0.08 -28.45
CA PRO A 677 -23.04 0.30 -28.61
C PRO A 677 -23.76 -1.00 -28.24
N GLY A 678 -24.50 -0.98 -27.13
CA GLY A 678 -25.18 -2.15 -26.58
C GLY A 678 -25.19 -2.22 -25.05
N ASP A 679 -24.45 -1.35 -24.36
CA ASP A 679 -24.38 -1.31 -22.89
C ASP A 679 -25.19 -0.14 -22.32
N ASP A 680 -26.46 -0.01 -22.71
CA ASP A 680 -27.48 0.79 -22.01
C ASP A 680 -28.08 -0.02 -20.84
N ARG A 681 -27.20 -0.67 -20.09
CA ARG A 681 -27.49 -1.03 -18.71
C ARG A 681 -26.78 -0.01 -17.85
N VAL A 682 -27.55 0.99 -17.42
CA VAL A 682 -27.30 1.66 -16.15
C VAL A 682 -26.98 0.56 -15.15
N VAL A 683 -25.72 0.44 -14.75
CA VAL A 683 -25.35 -0.38 -13.60
C VAL A 683 -25.93 0.35 -12.41
N ARG A 684 -27.20 0.05 -12.12
CA ARG A 684 -27.72 0.13 -10.76
C ARG A 684 -26.78 -0.73 -9.94
N TRP A 685 -26.14 -0.15 -8.93
CA TRP A 685 -25.47 -0.88 -7.85
C TRP A 685 -26.50 -1.61 -6.96
N GLY A 686 -27.46 -2.31 -7.58
CA GLY A 686 -28.50 -3.09 -6.92
C GLY A 686 -28.56 -4.45 -7.58
N GLY A 687 -28.06 -5.49 -6.90
CA GLY A 687 -28.16 -6.86 -7.40
C GLY A 687 -26.96 -7.75 -7.10
N PHE A 688 -26.53 -7.79 -5.85
CA PHE A 688 -25.86 -8.97 -5.30
C PHE A 688 -26.27 -9.06 -3.83
N MET A 689 -27.52 -9.44 -3.62
CA MET A 689 -27.94 -10.34 -2.55
C MET A 689 -29.26 -10.93 -3.03
N ALA A 690 -29.16 -12.04 -3.77
CA ALA A 690 -30.23 -13.00 -3.98
C ALA A 690 -29.61 -14.26 -4.59
N GLU A 691 -28.63 -14.85 -3.89
CA GLU A 691 -28.56 -16.31 -3.89
C GLU A 691 -29.23 -16.77 -2.59
N ALA A 692 -29.91 -17.91 -2.69
CA ALA A 692 -30.95 -18.43 -1.79
C ALA A 692 -30.73 -18.15 -0.30
N GLU A 693 -31.80 -17.74 0.38
CA GLU A 693 -31.98 -17.58 1.84
C GLU A 693 -30.75 -17.97 2.66
N GLN A 694 -29.89 -16.98 2.92
CA GLN A 694 -28.77 -17.13 3.84
C GLN A 694 -29.36 -17.49 5.21
N SER A 695 -28.92 -18.60 5.81
CA SER A 695 -29.38 -18.97 7.15
C SER A 695 -29.05 -17.85 8.14
N ASN A 696 -29.92 -17.59 9.12
CA ASN A 696 -29.70 -16.47 10.05
C ASN A 696 -28.32 -16.52 10.77
N PRO A 697 -27.75 -17.70 11.11
CA PRO A 697 -26.37 -17.77 11.62
C PRO A 697 -25.29 -17.45 10.58
N GLY A 698 -25.51 -17.79 9.31
CA GLY A 698 -24.67 -17.33 8.21
C GLY A 698 -24.72 -15.80 8.02
N LEU A 699 -25.87 -15.17 8.28
CA LEU A 699 -26.02 -13.72 8.33
C LEU A 699 -25.18 -13.12 9.47
N ILE A 700 -25.27 -13.65 10.69
CA ILE A 700 -24.45 -13.20 11.84
C ILE A 700 -22.95 -13.30 11.54
N GLN A 701 -22.50 -14.41 10.95
CA GLN A 701 -21.09 -14.59 10.56
C GLN A 701 -20.63 -13.59 9.49
N SER A 702 -21.53 -13.22 8.58
CA SER A 702 -21.23 -12.26 7.51
C SER A 702 -21.03 -10.83 8.02
N LEU A 703 -21.68 -10.45 9.14
CA LEU A 703 -21.58 -9.10 9.71
C LEU A 703 -20.16 -8.75 10.19
N TYR A 704 -19.37 -9.75 10.59
CA TYR A 704 -17.95 -9.56 10.90
C TYR A 704 -17.02 -9.83 9.70
N ARG A 705 -17.22 -10.94 8.97
CA ARG A 705 -16.29 -11.41 7.93
C ARG A 705 -16.41 -10.72 6.57
N ALA A 706 -17.57 -10.17 6.23
CA ALA A 706 -17.79 -9.46 4.98
C ALA A 706 -17.69 -7.95 5.25
N LEU A 707 -16.47 -7.41 5.18
CA LEU A 707 -16.18 -5.95 5.16
C LEU A 707 -16.83 -5.20 3.96
N GLY A 708 -17.82 -5.80 3.28
CA GLY A 708 -18.62 -5.23 2.20
C GLY A 708 -20.13 -5.50 2.30
N ALA A 709 -20.66 -5.97 3.45
CA ALA A 709 -22.11 -6.00 3.67
C ALA A 709 -22.62 -4.59 4.00
N CYS A 710 -22.68 -3.72 2.99
CA CYS A 710 -23.39 -2.44 3.10
C CYS A 710 -24.88 -2.74 3.25
N ALA A 711 -25.52 -2.16 4.27
CA ALA A 711 -26.97 -2.25 4.50
C ALA A 711 -27.81 -1.86 3.26
N ASP A 712 -27.22 -1.10 2.35
CA ASP A 712 -27.79 -0.67 1.07
C ASP A 712 -28.14 -1.87 0.15
N HIS A 713 -27.53 -3.04 0.36
CA HIS A 713 -27.75 -4.24 -0.45
C HIS A 713 -28.56 -5.34 0.26
N HIS A 714 -29.00 -5.11 1.50
CA HIS A 714 -29.90 -6.04 2.19
C HIS A 714 -31.33 -5.94 1.66
N SER A 715 -32.06 -7.06 1.64
CA SER A 715 -33.50 -7.06 1.38
C SER A 715 -34.23 -6.30 2.49
N ASP A 716 -35.43 -5.78 2.23
CA ASP A 716 -36.22 -5.08 3.24
C ASP A 716 -36.50 -5.97 4.46
N ASP A 717 -36.68 -7.28 4.25
CA ASP A 717 -36.79 -8.27 5.33
C ASP A 717 -35.52 -8.39 6.17
N THR A 718 -34.34 -8.35 5.54
CA THR A 718 -33.05 -8.40 6.25
C THR A 718 -32.76 -7.09 6.97
N VAL A 719 -33.14 -5.94 6.38
CA VAL A 719 -33.10 -4.63 7.03
C VAL A 719 -33.98 -4.64 8.27
N ALA A 720 -35.22 -5.11 8.16
CA ALA A 720 -36.11 -5.28 9.31
C ALA A 720 -35.55 -6.27 10.33
N LEU A 721 -34.88 -7.34 9.88
CA LEU A 721 -34.26 -8.35 10.74
C LEU A 721 -33.07 -7.79 11.54
N LEU A 722 -32.28 -6.89 10.99
CA LEU A 722 -31.07 -6.35 11.64
C LEU A 722 -31.28 -4.98 12.30
N HIS A 723 -32.43 -4.35 12.09
CA HIS A 723 -32.73 -3.04 12.63
C HIS A 723 -32.76 -3.04 14.16
N ILE A 724 -32.03 -2.09 14.75
CA ILE A 724 -31.98 -1.83 16.18
C ILE A 724 -32.65 -0.47 16.40
N THR A 725 -33.79 -0.48 17.10
CA THR A 725 -34.53 0.75 17.39
C THR A 725 -33.71 1.63 18.33
N THR A 726 -33.55 2.90 17.95
CA THR A 726 -32.85 3.93 18.74
C THR A 726 -33.78 5.12 19.02
N PRO A 727 -33.44 6.03 19.96
CA PRO A 727 -34.20 7.26 20.16
C PRO A 727 -34.33 8.15 18.91
N VAL A 728 -33.39 8.02 17.96
CA VAL A 728 -33.43 8.75 16.68
C VAL A 728 -34.64 8.35 15.83
N ASP A 729 -35.07 7.10 15.91
CA ASP A 729 -36.22 6.59 15.16
C ASP A 729 -37.50 7.36 15.52
N ASP A 730 -37.79 7.44 16.82
CA ASP A 730 -38.94 8.18 17.34
C ASP A 730 -38.81 9.68 17.12
N PHE A 731 -37.59 10.19 17.22
CA PHE A 731 -37.30 11.60 16.94
C PHE A 731 -37.62 11.97 15.49
N ILE A 732 -37.20 11.16 14.51
CA ILE A 732 -37.50 11.38 13.09
C ILE A 732 -39.01 11.26 12.85
N ARG A 733 -39.69 10.25 13.41
CA ARG A 733 -41.16 10.10 13.30
C ARG A 733 -41.90 11.35 13.76
N GLN A 734 -41.47 11.92 14.89
CA GLN A 734 -42.12 13.09 15.48
C GLN A 734 -41.80 14.39 14.73
N LYS A 735 -40.55 14.57 14.26
CA LYS A 735 -40.06 15.85 13.74
C LYS A 735 -40.10 15.97 12.21
N ALA A 736 -40.10 14.88 11.46
CA ALA A 736 -40.09 14.92 9.99
C ALA A 736 -41.36 15.52 9.34
N PRO A 737 -42.59 15.32 9.86
CA PRO A 737 -43.79 15.87 9.23
C PRO A 737 -43.73 17.39 9.07
N GLY A 738 -43.84 17.87 7.81
CA GLY A 738 -43.81 19.29 7.47
C GLY A 738 -42.43 19.98 7.57
N ARG A 739 -41.34 19.21 7.83
CA ARG A 739 -39.96 19.72 7.92
C ARG A 739 -39.05 19.07 6.88
N VAL A 740 -37.89 19.68 6.66
CA VAL A 740 -36.80 19.08 5.88
C VAL A 740 -35.73 18.61 6.86
N ILE A 741 -35.46 17.30 6.88
CA ILE A 741 -34.46 16.69 7.76
C ILE A 741 -33.32 16.12 6.92
N PHE A 742 -32.10 16.58 7.19
CA PHE A 742 -30.88 15.98 6.68
C PHE A 742 -30.34 15.02 7.74
N VAL A 743 -30.27 13.73 7.42
CA VAL A 743 -29.64 12.71 8.26
C VAL A 743 -28.24 12.44 7.72
N THR A 744 -27.23 12.79 8.49
CA THR A 744 -25.82 12.68 8.11
C THR A 744 -24.99 11.89 9.12
N GLY A 745 -23.73 11.62 8.79
CA GLY A 745 -22.81 10.80 9.60
C GLY A 745 -21.93 9.88 8.76
N ASN A 746 -20.98 9.22 9.41
CA ASN A 746 -19.96 8.38 8.78
C ASN A 746 -20.55 7.15 8.05
N PRO A 747 -19.82 6.58 7.06
CA PRO A 747 -20.19 5.30 6.47
C PRO A 747 -20.26 4.19 7.55
N GLY A 748 -21.44 3.58 7.72
CA GLY A 748 -21.66 2.55 8.75
C GLY A 748 -22.57 3.00 9.91
N ASP A 749 -22.85 4.29 10.06
CA ASP A 749 -23.79 4.80 11.09
C ASP A 749 -25.27 4.50 10.77
N GLY A 750 -25.55 3.96 9.58
CA GLY A 750 -26.88 3.45 9.26
C GLY A 750 -27.91 4.51 8.85
N LYS A 751 -27.50 5.70 8.38
CA LYS A 751 -28.42 6.74 7.88
C LYS A 751 -29.42 6.25 6.82
N THR A 752 -28.93 5.52 5.80
CA THR A 752 -29.78 4.94 4.74
C THR A 752 -30.64 3.80 5.28
N HIS A 753 -30.09 2.95 6.15
CA HIS A 753 -30.83 1.89 6.82
C HIS A 753 -32.00 2.43 7.66
N LEU A 754 -31.75 3.50 8.43
CA LEU A 754 -32.73 4.17 9.29
C LEU A 754 -33.88 4.74 8.47
N LEU A 755 -33.58 5.56 7.45
CA LEU A 755 -34.64 6.15 6.62
C LEU A 755 -35.37 5.10 5.77
N ARG A 756 -34.68 4.05 5.32
CA ARG A 756 -35.32 2.94 4.59
C ARG A 756 -36.32 2.21 5.48
N ARG A 757 -35.98 1.96 6.75
CA ARG A 757 -36.89 1.35 7.72
C ARG A 757 -38.11 2.23 8.02
N LEU A 758 -37.93 3.54 8.08
CA LEU A 758 -39.00 4.49 8.39
C LEU A 758 -39.81 4.90 7.15
N SER A 759 -39.44 4.46 5.94
CA SER A 759 -39.99 4.98 4.68
C SER A 759 -41.51 4.88 4.58
N ASP A 760 -42.09 3.75 4.96
CA ASP A 760 -43.55 3.54 4.88
C ASP A 760 -44.29 4.44 5.88
N GLU A 761 -43.79 4.51 7.12
CA GLU A 761 -44.36 5.34 8.19
C GLU A 761 -44.25 6.84 7.86
N LEU A 762 -43.15 7.25 7.23
CA LEU A 762 -42.92 8.62 6.77
C LEU A 762 -43.78 8.98 5.57
N ALA A 763 -44.01 8.05 4.65
CA ALA A 763 -44.90 8.24 3.51
C ALA A 763 -46.36 8.49 3.96
N ASP A 764 -46.85 7.73 4.94
CA ASP A 764 -48.17 7.93 5.57
C ASP A 764 -48.30 9.32 6.21
N ALA A 765 -47.21 9.84 6.77
CA ALA A 765 -47.11 11.18 7.33
C ALA A 765 -46.83 12.29 6.29
N LYS A 766 -46.89 11.98 4.97
CA LYS A 766 -46.61 12.89 3.85
C LYS A 766 -45.17 13.44 3.85
N VAL A 767 -44.21 12.66 4.31
CA VAL A 767 -42.77 12.95 4.24
C VAL A 767 -42.15 12.14 3.11
N GLU A 768 -41.55 12.82 2.14
CA GLU A 768 -40.78 12.17 1.08
C GLU A 768 -39.41 11.75 1.61
N VAL A 769 -38.92 10.58 1.20
CA VAL A 769 -37.64 10.04 1.68
C VAL A 769 -36.66 9.89 0.51
N CYS A 770 -35.49 10.52 0.63
CA CYS A 770 -34.37 10.38 -0.27
C CYS A 770 -33.29 9.52 0.40
N LEU A 771 -33.22 8.23 0.00
CA LEU A 771 -32.34 7.22 0.61
C LEU A 771 -30.88 7.31 0.15
N ASP A 772 -30.65 7.84 -1.04
CA ASP A 772 -29.31 8.00 -1.61
C ASP A 772 -29.17 9.37 -2.29
N ALA A 773 -28.84 10.36 -1.47
CA ALA A 773 -28.50 11.69 -1.98
C ALA A 773 -27.10 11.74 -2.61
N ASN A 774 -26.25 10.72 -2.42
CA ASN A 774 -24.86 10.76 -2.87
C ASN A 774 -24.74 10.52 -4.39
N GLU A 775 -25.67 9.79 -5.00
CA GLU A 775 -25.73 9.54 -6.44
C GLU A 775 -26.53 10.62 -7.21
N ARG A 776 -27.09 11.61 -6.51
CA ARG A 776 -27.95 12.65 -7.10
C ARG A 776 -27.18 13.96 -7.31
N PRO A 777 -27.35 14.64 -8.45
CA PRO A 777 -26.78 15.97 -8.66
C PRO A 777 -27.29 17.00 -7.64
N ASN A 778 -26.40 17.86 -7.14
CA ASN A 778 -26.74 18.90 -6.16
C ASN A 778 -27.93 19.78 -6.60
N ALA A 779 -28.02 20.12 -7.89
CA ALA A 779 -29.10 20.95 -8.43
C ALA A 779 -30.50 20.33 -8.24
N GLU A 780 -30.61 19.00 -8.32
CA GLU A 780 -31.88 18.30 -8.10
C GLU A 780 -32.28 18.30 -6.62
N LEU A 781 -31.33 18.00 -5.73
CA LEU A 781 -31.55 18.01 -4.29
C LEU A 781 -31.95 19.40 -3.79
N ILE A 782 -31.31 20.45 -4.31
CA ILE A 782 -31.68 21.85 -4.02
C ILE A 782 -33.13 22.13 -4.42
N GLU A 783 -33.54 21.69 -5.61
CA GLU A 783 -34.91 21.87 -6.08
C GLU A 783 -35.93 21.08 -5.24
N ASP A 784 -35.59 19.86 -4.81
CA ASP A 784 -36.47 19.06 -3.94
C ASP A 784 -36.62 19.69 -2.54
N VAL A 785 -35.53 20.18 -1.95
CA VAL A 785 -35.57 20.95 -0.71
C VAL A 785 -36.39 22.23 -0.90
N ARG A 786 -36.24 22.92 -2.04
CA ARG A 786 -37.01 24.14 -2.38
C ARG A 786 -38.50 23.84 -2.51
N LYS A 787 -38.89 22.72 -3.13
CA LYS A 787 -40.29 22.27 -3.23
C LYS A 787 -40.88 21.92 -1.87
N ALA A 788 -40.15 21.15 -1.06
CA ALA A 788 -40.56 20.82 0.30
C ALA A 788 -40.70 22.09 1.17
N ALA A 789 -39.76 23.03 1.03
CA ALA A 789 -39.80 24.35 1.68
C ALA A 789 -40.98 25.25 1.24
N ARG A 790 -41.68 24.95 0.15
CA ARG A 790 -42.91 25.67 -0.25
C ARG A 790 -44.18 25.05 0.33
N SER A 791 -44.13 23.80 0.79
CA SER A 791 -45.29 23.08 1.34
C SER A 791 -45.31 23.13 2.88
N ARG A 792 -46.46 23.48 3.49
CA ARG A 792 -46.64 23.39 4.95
C ARG A 792 -47.11 22.01 5.43
N THR A 793 -47.43 21.11 4.51
CA THR A 793 -48.01 19.78 4.81
C THR A 793 -47.18 18.61 4.30
N ARG A 794 -46.10 18.88 3.55
CA ARG A 794 -45.17 17.85 3.03
C ARG A 794 -43.79 18.04 3.65
N GLY A 795 -43.20 16.98 4.17
CA GLY A 795 -41.82 16.96 4.66
C GLY A 795 -40.87 16.28 3.67
N LEU A 796 -39.57 16.36 3.94
CA LEU A 796 -38.52 15.70 3.16
C LEU A 796 -37.42 15.21 4.11
N ALA A 797 -37.11 13.92 4.11
CA ALA A 797 -36.00 13.33 4.85
C ALA A 797 -34.92 12.85 3.88
N ILE A 798 -33.68 13.28 4.06
CA ILE A 798 -32.56 13.03 3.14
C ILE A 798 -31.44 12.33 3.90
N ALA A 799 -31.09 11.11 3.50
CA ALA A 799 -29.86 10.44 3.93
C ALA A 799 -28.68 10.89 3.06
N ILE A 800 -27.69 11.53 3.66
CA ILE A 800 -26.58 12.18 2.95
C ILE A 800 -25.27 12.07 3.72
N ASN A 801 -24.16 11.73 3.05
CA ASN A 801 -22.83 11.74 3.69
C ASN A 801 -22.43 13.17 4.07
N GLU A 802 -21.70 13.34 5.18
CA GLU A 802 -21.33 14.67 5.69
C GLU A 802 -20.58 15.52 4.65
N GLY A 803 -19.59 14.93 3.96
CA GLY A 803 -18.85 15.62 2.89
C GLY A 803 -19.74 16.06 1.72
N ILE A 804 -20.72 15.24 1.32
CA ILE A 804 -21.68 15.58 0.26
C ILE A 804 -22.67 16.64 0.75
N LEU A 805 -23.09 16.61 2.02
CA LEU A 805 -23.91 17.65 2.63
C LEU A 805 -23.17 18.99 2.63
N VAL A 806 -21.87 19.01 2.95
CA VAL A 806 -21.04 20.22 2.86
C VAL A 806 -21.00 20.76 1.41
N GLN A 807 -20.85 19.88 0.41
CA GLN A 807 -20.90 20.27 -1.00
C GLN A 807 -22.28 20.80 -1.42
N LEU A 808 -23.36 20.17 -0.96
CA LEU A 808 -24.74 20.62 -1.21
C LEU A 808 -24.99 22.01 -0.60
N LEU A 809 -24.52 22.23 0.63
CA LEU A 809 -24.65 23.52 1.33
C LEU A 809 -23.84 24.63 0.65
N ARG A 810 -22.66 24.32 0.08
CA ARG A 810 -21.89 25.26 -0.75
C ARG A 810 -22.62 25.58 -2.06
N ALA A 811 -23.13 24.55 -2.75
CA ALA A 811 -23.89 24.73 -3.99
C ALA A 811 -25.23 25.48 -3.78
N ALA A 812 -25.76 25.45 -2.56
CA ALA A 812 -26.98 26.12 -2.14
C ALA A 812 -26.71 27.42 -1.35
N GLU A 813 -25.52 28.02 -1.45
CA GLU A 813 -25.15 29.19 -0.62
C GLU A 813 -26.12 30.38 -0.75
N GLU A 814 -26.72 30.55 -1.94
CA GLU A 814 -27.75 31.56 -2.23
C GLU A 814 -29.15 31.19 -1.70
N GLU A 815 -29.35 29.95 -1.22
CA GLU A 815 -30.62 29.49 -0.69
C GLU A 815 -30.75 29.84 0.81
N PRO A 816 -31.87 30.45 1.25
CA PRO A 816 -32.05 30.85 2.65
C PRO A 816 -31.93 29.71 3.67
N TRP A 817 -32.22 28.47 3.27
CA TRP A 817 -32.18 27.30 4.14
C TRP A 817 -30.77 26.75 4.38
N ALA A 818 -29.83 27.00 3.46
CA ALA A 818 -28.47 26.45 3.54
C ALA A 818 -27.66 27.06 4.69
N ALA A 819 -27.86 28.35 4.98
CA ALA A 819 -27.20 29.02 6.10
C ALA A 819 -27.60 28.42 7.47
N SER A 820 -28.86 28.03 7.64
CA SER A 820 -29.35 27.36 8.87
C SER A 820 -28.76 25.95 8.98
N ALA A 821 -28.84 25.14 7.92
CA ALA A 821 -28.29 23.78 7.92
C ALA A 821 -26.76 23.76 8.11
N ARG A 822 -26.02 24.69 7.49
CA ARG A 822 -24.56 24.85 7.68
C ARG A 822 -24.21 25.19 9.13
N ARG A 823 -24.99 26.05 9.79
CA ARG A 823 -24.78 26.40 11.21
C ARG A 823 -24.99 25.19 12.11
N GLN A 824 -26.08 24.45 11.91
CA GLN A 824 -26.39 23.24 12.68
C GLN A 824 -25.29 22.17 12.51
N LEU A 825 -24.79 21.98 11.29
CA LEU A 825 -23.72 21.03 10.99
C LEU A 825 -22.36 21.42 11.63
N LEU A 826 -21.97 22.70 11.53
CA LEU A 826 -20.65 23.16 12.01
C LEU A 826 -20.60 23.43 13.51
N SER A 827 -21.75 23.55 14.18
CA SER A 827 -21.80 23.90 15.60
C SER A 827 -22.86 23.10 16.34
N PRO A 828 -22.82 21.75 16.33
CA PRO A 828 -23.86 20.92 16.96
C PRO A 828 -23.86 20.95 18.49
N LEU A 829 -22.79 21.50 19.10
CA LEU A 829 -22.57 21.57 20.54
C LEU A 829 -22.69 23.01 21.04
N VAL A 830 -23.11 23.14 22.30
CA VAL A 830 -23.24 24.37 23.07
C VAL A 830 -22.23 24.35 24.21
N TYR A 831 -21.56 25.48 24.45
CA TYR A 831 -20.47 25.59 25.41
C TYR A 831 -20.82 26.51 26.59
N ARG A 832 -21.78 27.42 26.44
CA ARG A 832 -22.31 28.24 27.56
C ARG A 832 -23.83 28.32 27.56
N ASP A 833 -24.40 28.50 28.74
CA ASP A 833 -25.84 28.71 28.89
C ASP A 833 -26.24 30.05 28.24
N GLY A 834 -27.30 30.06 27.43
CA GLY A 834 -27.76 31.23 26.66
C GLY A 834 -27.29 31.30 25.20
N GLU A 835 -26.46 30.37 24.72
CA GLU A 835 -26.16 30.17 23.28
C GLU A 835 -27.29 29.40 22.55
N GLU A 836 -28.52 29.43 23.08
CA GLU A 836 -29.68 28.71 22.55
C GLU A 836 -30.35 29.52 21.42
N ASP A 837 -30.30 29.00 20.19
CA ASP A 837 -31.04 29.57 19.07
C ASP A 837 -32.56 29.42 19.30
N GLY A 838 -33.31 30.50 19.05
CA GLY A 838 -34.77 30.55 19.11
C GLY A 838 -35.45 30.02 17.83
N GLU A 839 -36.70 29.55 18.03
CA GLU A 839 -37.67 28.99 17.05
C GLU A 839 -37.36 27.61 16.46
N GLU A 840 -38.41 26.77 16.36
CA GLU A 840 -38.34 25.44 15.77
C GLU A 840 -37.93 25.52 14.29
N GLU A 841 -36.66 25.25 14.00
CA GLU A 841 -36.12 25.33 12.64
C GLU A 841 -36.82 24.32 11.71
N ARG A 842 -37.38 24.85 10.62
CA ARG A 842 -38.03 24.07 9.55
C ARG A 842 -37.06 23.13 8.82
N PHE A 843 -35.77 23.44 8.89
CA PHE A 843 -34.67 22.66 8.34
C PHE A 843 -33.86 22.13 9.51
N MET A 844 -33.59 20.83 9.54
CA MET A 844 -32.92 20.19 10.66
C MET A 844 -31.81 19.27 10.16
N VAL A 845 -30.63 19.37 10.78
CA VAL A 845 -29.52 18.45 10.54
C VAL A 845 -29.37 17.53 11.73
N ILE A 846 -29.52 16.22 11.48
CA ILE A 846 -29.29 15.15 12.45
C ILE A 846 -27.98 14.49 12.06
N ASP A 847 -26.92 14.79 12.81
CA ASP A 847 -25.61 14.15 12.63
C ASP A 847 -25.49 12.92 13.54
N LEU A 848 -25.51 11.73 12.94
CA LEU A 848 -25.38 10.46 13.63
C LEU A 848 -23.99 10.24 14.25
N ASN A 849 -22.98 11.04 13.90
CA ASN A 849 -21.68 11.03 14.60
C ASN A 849 -21.81 11.40 16.09
N LEU A 850 -22.91 12.05 16.48
CA LEU A 850 -23.21 12.42 17.87
C LEU A 850 -23.96 11.30 18.62
N ARG A 851 -24.36 10.22 17.93
CA ARG A 851 -25.11 9.12 18.53
C ARG A 851 -24.17 8.17 19.25
N ASN A 852 -24.42 7.95 20.54
CA ASN A 852 -23.68 6.97 21.32
C ASN A 852 -24.18 5.54 21.06
N ASN A 853 -23.70 4.89 20.01
CA ASN A 853 -24.09 3.49 19.70
C ASN A 853 -23.67 2.49 20.80
N LEU A 854 -22.75 2.88 21.68
CA LEU A 854 -22.21 2.01 22.74
C LEU A 854 -22.96 2.17 24.07
N SER A 855 -24.06 2.92 24.11
CA SER A 855 -24.86 3.07 25.34
C SER A 855 -25.46 1.73 25.79
N PRO A 856 -25.62 1.52 27.12
CA PRO A 856 -26.17 0.28 27.64
C PRO A 856 -27.50 -0.12 27.03
N GLU A 857 -28.37 0.85 26.73
CA GLU A 857 -29.67 0.64 26.12
C GLU A 857 -29.55 0.12 24.68
N ILE A 858 -28.72 0.75 23.85
CA ILE A 858 -28.51 0.37 22.44
C ILE A 858 -27.75 -0.96 22.36
N VAL A 859 -26.72 -1.16 23.16
CA VAL A 859 -25.95 -2.42 23.23
C VAL A 859 -26.86 -3.57 23.64
N ARG A 860 -27.72 -3.37 24.65
CA ARG A 860 -28.70 -4.40 25.06
C ARG A 860 -29.66 -4.74 23.92
N ALA A 861 -30.23 -3.72 23.26
CA ALA A 861 -31.14 -3.93 22.14
C ALA A 861 -30.45 -4.64 20.96
N ALA A 862 -29.20 -4.25 20.65
CA ALA A 862 -28.37 -4.87 19.63
C ALA A 862 -28.07 -6.34 19.97
N LEU A 863 -27.68 -6.62 21.21
CA LEU A 863 -27.37 -7.97 21.66
C LEU A 863 -28.62 -8.87 21.66
N GLU A 864 -29.75 -8.39 22.18
CA GLU A 864 -31.03 -9.09 22.12
C GLU A 864 -31.43 -9.41 20.68
N ARG A 865 -31.25 -8.45 19.76
CA ARG A 865 -31.54 -8.64 18.34
C ARG A 865 -30.63 -9.69 17.71
N MET A 866 -29.33 -9.58 17.95
CA MET A 866 -28.33 -10.51 17.42
C MET A 866 -28.54 -11.94 17.94
N ILE A 867 -28.91 -12.11 19.22
CA ILE A 867 -29.28 -13.40 19.81
C ILE A 867 -30.58 -13.96 19.22
N ALA A 868 -31.56 -13.10 18.90
CA ALA A 868 -32.80 -13.52 18.28
C ALA A 868 -32.59 -13.97 16.83
N VAL A 869 -31.74 -13.25 16.09
CA VAL A 869 -31.32 -13.63 14.73
C VAL A 869 -30.50 -14.92 14.78
N SER A 870 -29.68 -15.12 15.81
CA SER A 870 -28.89 -16.34 15.99
C SER A 870 -29.73 -17.57 16.42
N ALA A 871 -31.01 -17.70 16.03
CA ALA A 871 -31.87 -18.81 16.42
C ALA A 871 -31.29 -20.20 16.01
N PRO A 872 -31.65 -21.29 16.71
CA PRO A 872 -31.12 -22.63 16.43
C PRO A 872 -31.40 -23.06 14.98
N CYS A 873 -30.39 -23.57 14.28
CA CYS A 873 -30.59 -24.11 12.94
C CYS A 873 -31.32 -25.46 13.01
N THR A 874 -32.23 -25.72 12.07
CA THR A 874 -32.86 -27.03 11.88
C THR A 874 -31.90 -28.09 11.33
N SER A 875 -30.77 -27.69 10.73
CA SER A 875 -29.73 -28.58 10.17
C SER A 875 -28.32 -28.03 10.45
N CYS A 876 -27.94 -27.94 11.73
CA CYS A 876 -26.60 -27.49 12.12
C CYS A 876 -25.57 -28.64 12.06
N PRO A 877 -24.40 -28.47 11.42
CA PRO A 877 -23.30 -29.44 11.48
C PRO A 877 -22.78 -29.72 12.90
N GLY A 878 -22.94 -28.76 13.83
CA GLY A 878 -22.47 -28.83 15.22
C GLY A 878 -23.43 -29.47 16.23
N GLU A 879 -24.64 -29.89 15.81
CA GLU A 879 -25.70 -30.47 16.68
C GLU A 879 -25.82 -29.79 18.07
N SER A 880 -25.85 -30.53 19.19
CA SER A 880 -25.98 -30.00 20.56
C SER A 880 -24.73 -29.26 21.09
N GLY A 881 -23.67 -29.13 20.29
CA GLY A 881 -22.38 -28.52 20.65
C GLY A 881 -22.07 -27.19 19.95
N CYS A 882 -23.05 -26.55 19.29
CA CYS A 882 -22.83 -25.30 18.56
C CYS A 882 -22.34 -24.17 19.48
N SER A 883 -21.17 -23.61 19.16
CA SER A 883 -20.53 -22.64 20.05
C SER A 883 -21.20 -21.27 20.02
N LEU A 884 -21.74 -20.88 18.87
CA LEU A 884 -22.57 -19.68 18.74
C LEU A 884 -23.81 -19.77 19.63
N GLN A 885 -24.48 -20.92 19.72
CA GLN A 885 -25.61 -21.12 20.62
C GLN A 885 -25.18 -21.14 22.10
N ALA A 886 -24.03 -21.74 22.41
CA ALA A 886 -23.49 -21.77 23.77
C ALA A 886 -23.15 -20.37 24.29
N ASN A 887 -22.46 -19.56 23.48
CA ASN A 887 -22.16 -18.16 23.81
C ASN A 887 -23.45 -17.31 23.86
N ALA A 888 -24.36 -17.44 22.88
CA ALA A 888 -25.63 -16.72 22.88
C ALA A 888 -26.49 -17.04 24.10
N ALA A 889 -26.51 -18.28 24.58
CA ALA A 889 -27.25 -18.68 25.78
C ALA A 889 -26.72 -18.03 27.06
N ARG A 890 -25.39 -17.85 27.18
CA ARG A 890 -24.78 -17.15 28.32
C ARG A 890 -24.97 -15.63 28.19
N LEU A 891 -24.74 -15.07 27.01
CA LEU A 891 -24.94 -13.63 26.71
C LEU A 891 -26.39 -13.17 26.89
N ARG A 892 -27.38 -14.07 26.76
CA ARG A 892 -28.81 -13.79 27.01
C ARG A 892 -29.10 -13.48 28.49
N ARG A 893 -28.22 -13.84 29.42
CA ARG A 893 -28.44 -13.59 30.85
C ARG A 893 -28.41 -12.08 31.13
N PRO A 894 -29.38 -11.53 31.88
CA PRO A 894 -29.45 -10.08 32.13
C PRO A 894 -28.17 -9.50 32.75
N GLU A 895 -27.56 -10.23 33.69
CA GLU A 895 -26.32 -9.82 34.36
C GLU A 895 -25.14 -9.73 33.39
N VAL A 896 -24.97 -10.75 32.52
CA VAL A 896 -23.90 -10.78 31.51
C VAL A 896 -24.11 -9.70 30.45
N ALA A 897 -25.34 -9.56 29.94
CA ALA A 897 -25.69 -8.51 28.98
C ALA A 897 -25.42 -7.10 29.56
N ALA A 898 -25.74 -6.88 30.83
CA ALA A 898 -25.45 -5.63 31.52
C ALA A 898 -23.94 -5.38 31.64
N ARG A 899 -23.11 -6.42 31.85
CA ARG A 899 -21.64 -6.30 31.88
C ARG A 899 -21.04 -6.00 30.51
N VAL A 900 -21.57 -6.59 29.44
CA VAL A 900 -21.18 -6.23 28.05
C VAL A 900 -21.53 -4.76 27.76
N GLY A 901 -22.73 -4.32 28.15
CA GLY A 901 -23.13 -2.91 28.07
C GLY A 901 -22.21 -1.99 28.86
N ALA A 902 -21.85 -2.35 30.10
CA ALA A 902 -20.94 -1.57 30.94
C ALA A 902 -19.52 -1.48 30.38
N LEU A 903 -19.01 -2.55 29.76
CA LEU A 903 -17.71 -2.54 29.05
C LEU A 903 -17.72 -1.54 27.88
N LEU A 904 -18.76 -1.58 27.05
CA LEU A 904 -18.87 -0.69 25.89
C LEU A 904 -19.19 0.76 26.29
N ASP A 905 -19.96 1.00 27.35
CA ASP A 905 -20.15 2.36 27.91
C ASP A 905 -18.83 2.91 28.49
N ALA A 906 -18.01 2.07 29.12
CA ALA A 906 -16.69 2.48 29.57
C ALA A 906 -15.78 2.90 28.39
N VAL A 907 -15.87 2.20 27.26
CA VAL A 907 -15.19 2.58 26.01
C VAL A 907 -15.75 3.90 25.44
N ALA A 908 -17.06 4.10 25.47
CA ALA A 908 -17.68 5.36 25.04
C ALA A 908 -17.26 6.55 25.92
N SER A 909 -17.08 6.33 27.22
CA SER A 909 -16.73 7.36 28.21
C SER A 909 -15.36 8.03 27.97
N VAL A 910 -14.54 7.46 27.10
CA VAL A 910 -13.19 7.96 26.77
C VAL A 910 -13.13 8.53 25.34
N GLY A 911 -14.28 8.89 24.76
CA GLY A 911 -14.38 9.62 23.49
C GLY A 911 -14.30 8.74 22.24
N VAL A 912 -14.56 7.44 22.34
CA VAL A 912 -14.58 6.54 21.17
C VAL A 912 -15.94 6.60 20.50
N HIS A 913 -15.97 7.10 19.26
CA HIS A 913 -17.13 6.93 18.37
C HIS A 913 -17.05 5.57 17.68
N ALA A 914 -18.08 4.74 17.84
CA ALA A 914 -18.22 3.48 17.13
C ALA A 914 -19.48 3.53 16.27
N THR A 915 -19.39 3.15 15.00
CA THR A 915 -20.56 3.10 14.12
C THR A 915 -21.47 1.92 14.49
N MET A 916 -22.73 1.95 14.03
CA MET A 916 -23.64 0.81 14.25
C MET A 916 -23.11 -0.49 13.64
N ARG A 917 -22.37 -0.38 12.53
CA ARG A 917 -21.65 -1.51 11.92
C ARG A 917 -20.57 -2.06 12.83
N ASP A 918 -19.78 -1.20 13.47
CA ASP A 918 -18.72 -1.64 14.37
C ASP A 918 -19.30 -2.39 15.57
N LEU A 919 -20.40 -1.89 16.14
CA LEU A 919 -21.14 -2.58 17.21
C LEU A 919 -21.66 -3.95 16.76
N GLN A 920 -22.35 -4.02 15.61
CA GLN A 920 -22.88 -5.28 15.10
C GLN A 920 -21.78 -6.29 14.77
N GLY A 921 -20.67 -5.83 14.20
CA GLY A 921 -19.49 -6.64 13.94
C GLY A 921 -18.83 -7.16 15.22
N PHE A 922 -18.71 -6.31 16.24
CA PHE A 922 -18.20 -6.69 17.57
C PHE A 922 -19.08 -7.75 18.23
N LEU A 923 -20.41 -7.54 18.28
CA LEU A 923 -21.33 -8.50 18.88
C LEU A 923 -21.40 -9.82 18.10
N ALA A 924 -21.30 -9.77 16.76
CA ALA A 924 -21.21 -10.97 15.93
C ALA A 924 -19.94 -11.78 16.26
N PHE A 925 -18.79 -11.11 16.36
CA PHE A 925 -17.53 -11.75 16.74
C PHE A 925 -17.57 -12.30 18.17
N LEU A 926 -18.14 -11.55 19.11
CA LEU A 926 -18.28 -11.95 20.51
C LEU A 926 -18.98 -13.31 20.64
N MET A 927 -20.00 -13.57 19.81
CA MET A 927 -20.76 -14.82 19.82
C MET A 927 -20.04 -16.01 19.16
N ASN A 928 -19.25 -15.80 18.09
CA ASN A 928 -18.81 -16.90 17.23
C ASN A 928 -17.34 -16.85 16.75
N GLY A 929 -16.58 -15.83 17.17
CA GLY A 929 -15.18 -15.64 16.79
C GLY A 929 -14.97 -15.57 15.26
N GLU A 930 -13.78 -16.00 14.82
CA GLU A 930 -13.43 -16.02 13.40
C GLU A 930 -13.99 -17.23 12.63
N GLN A 931 -14.73 -18.15 13.23
CA GLN A 931 -15.04 -19.46 12.62
C GLN A 931 -16.30 -19.46 11.72
N ALA A 932 -16.30 -20.30 10.68
CA ALA A 932 -17.48 -20.54 9.84
C ALA A 932 -18.27 -21.69 10.46
N CYS A 933 -19.60 -21.75 10.27
CA CYS A 933 -20.35 -22.97 10.63
C CYS A 933 -19.82 -24.23 9.92
N GLU A 934 -19.18 -24.07 8.75
CA GLU A 934 -18.57 -25.16 7.97
C GLU A 934 -17.19 -25.60 8.51
N ASP A 935 -16.56 -24.77 9.34
CA ASP A 935 -15.22 -24.95 9.89
C ASP A 935 -15.24 -25.20 11.42
N GLU A 936 -16.41 -25.44 12.03
CA GLU A 936 -16.53 -25.72 13.48
C GLU A 936 -15.73 -27.00 13.82
N GLU A 937 -14.50 -26.82 14.32
CA GLU A 937 -13.93 -27.78 15.27
C GLU A 937 -14.86 -27.81 16.51
N ARG A 938 -14.94 -28.94 17.21
CA ARG A 938 -15.94 -29.17 18.29
C ARG A 938 -15.95 -28.13 19.44
N TYR A 939 -15.08 -27.12 19.44
CA TYR A 939 -14.97 -26.08 20.46
C TYR A 939 -14.49 -24.76 19.84
N SER A 940 -15.32 -23.71 19.88
CA SER A 940 -14.90 -22.31 19.68
C SER A 940 -14.53 -21.69 21.03
N ASP A 941 -13.72 -20.64 20.97
CA ASP A 941 -13.39 -19.82 22.13
C ASP A 941 -14.64 -19.18 22.74
N PRO A 942 -14.73 -19.13 24.07
CA PRO A 942 -15.85 -18.53 24.78
C PRO A 942 -15.89 -17.01 24.59
N TYR A 943 -17.07 -16.43 24.73
CA TYR A 943 -17.28 -14.99 24.48
C TYR A 943 -16.37 -14.06 25.30
N TRP A 944 -16.00 -14.43 26.53
CA TRP A 944 -15.11 -13.60 27.36
C TRP A 944 -13.65 -13.60 26.89
N LEU A 945 -13.23 -14.57 26.05
CA LEU A 945 -11.95 -14.51 25.33
C LEU A 945 -12.11 -13.75 24.02
N ASN A 946 -13.19 -14.03 23.26
CA ASN A 946 -13.49 -13.31 22.01
C ASN A 946 -13.64 -11.79 22.21
N ALA A 947 -14.03 -11.34 23.39
CA ALA A 947 -14.12 -9.91 23.72
C ALA A 947 -12.76 -9.19 23.60
N PHE A 948 -11.64 -9.88 23.82
CA PHE A 948 -10.31 -9.27 23.94
C PHE A 948 -9.27 -9.84 22.95
N GLU A 949 -9.48 -11.05 22.42
CA GLU A 949 -8.53 -11.77 21.57
C GLU A 949 -9.02 -11.91 20.11
N GLY A 950 -8.08 -12.09 19.18
CA GLY A 950 -8.35 -12.50 17.78
C GLY A 950 -8.74 -11.40 16.79
N ALA A 951 -9.66 -10.49 17.10
CA ALA A 951 -10.24 -9.57 16.11
C ALA A 951 -9.49 -8.22 15.91
N GLU A 952 -9.35 -7.75 14.67
CA GLU A 952 -8.79 -6.41 14.38
C GLU A 952 -9.90 -5.36 14.16
N GLY A 953 -9.68 -4.11 14.59
CA GLY A 953 -10.58 -2.98 14.34
C GLY A 953 -10.59 -1.94 15.47
N ALA A 954 -10.97 -0.70 15.15
CA ALA A 954 -10.89 0.42 16.10
C ALA A 954 -11.68 0.18 17.40
N LEU A 955 -12.88 -0.42 17.32
CA LEU A 955 -13.66 -0.78 18.51
C LEU A 955 -13.01 -1.92 19.32
N PHE A 956 -12.42 -2.93 18.65
CA PHE A 956 -11.70 -4.01 19.34
C PHE A 956 -10.45 -3.50 20.06
N ASP A 957 -9.67 -2.63 19.42
CA ASP A 957 -8.51 -1.98 20.03
C ASP A 957 -8.93 -1.11 21.22
N ALA A 958 -10.08 -0.44 21.11
CA ALA A 958 -10.62 0.33 22.21
C ALA A 958 -11.04 -0.55 23.40
N VAL A 959 -11.70 -1.69 23.14
CA VAL A 959 -12.13 -2.65 24.17
C VAL A 959 -10.94 -3.31 24.88
N ARG A 960 -9.85 -3.63 24.17
CA ARG A 960 -8.63 -4.22 24.76
C ARG A 960 -7.98 -3.37 25.84
N ARG A 961 -8.13 -2.04 25.78
CA ARG A 961 -7.65 -1.16 26.86
C ARG A 961 -8.32 -1.44 28.19
N PHE A 962 -9.49 -2.07 28.18
CA PHE A 962 -10.25 -2.48 29.37
C PHE A 962 -10.14 -3.99 29.64
N ASP A 963 -9.15 -4.70 29.07
CA ASP A 963 -8.93 -6.12 29.34
C ASP A 963 -8.57 -6.33 30.83
N PRO A 964 -9.37 -7.08 31.59
CA PRO A 964 -9.07 -7.40 32.98
C PRO A 964 -7.70 -8.07 33.17
N ALA A 965 -7.17 -8.76 32.16
CA ALA A 965 -5.86 -9.39 32.20
C ALA A 965 -4.72 -8.38 32.45
N GLU A 966 -4.88 -7.13 31.99
CA GLU A 966 -3.84 -6.09 32.03
C GLU A 966 -3.90 -5.21 33.29
N VAL A 967 -4.94 -5.34 34.13
CA VAL A 967 -5.15 -4.50 35.31
C VAL A 967 -5.13 -5.33 36.58
N THR A 968 -4.25 -5.00 37.54
CA THR A 968 -4.18 -5.73 38.82
C THR A 968 -5.28 -5.30 39.79
N HIS A 969 -5.99 -6.26 40.38
CA HIS A 969 -6.97 -6.04 41.47
C HIS A 969 -6.64 -6.96 42.65
N PRO A 970 -5.68 -6.59 43.53
CA PRO A 970 -4.98 -7.52 44.41
C PRO A 970 -5.87 -8.45 45.25
N LEU A 971 -6.96 -7.94 45.82
CA LEU A 971 -7.87 -8.73 46.65
C LEU A 971 -8.73 -9.71 45.84
N LEU A 972 -9.14 -9.31 44.63
CA LEU A 972 -9.97 -10.16 43.76
C LEU A 972 -9.08 -11.17 43.01
N ASP A 973 -7.89 -10.74 42.59
CA ASP A 973 -6.89 -11.60 41.97
C ASP A 973 -6.48 -12.76 42.89
N ASP A 974 -6.27 -12.50 44.19
CA ASP A 974 -5.96 -13.56 45.16
C ASP A 974 -7.13 -14.55 45.35
N VAL A 975 -8.37 -14.07 45.38
CA VAL A 975 -9.59 -14.89 45.49
C VAL A 975 -9.76 -15.77 44.24
N LEU A 976 -9.67 -15.18 43.04
CA LEU A 976 -9.80 -15.88 41.76
C LEU A 976 -8.66 -16.89 41.53
N TRP A 977 -7.42 -16.53 41.92
CA TRP A 977 -6.25 -17.40 41.81
C TRP A 977 -6.36 -18.63 42.70
N ARG A 978 -6.83 -18.46 43.95
CA ARG A 978 -7.00 -19.56 44.91
C ARG A 978 -8.30 -20.33 44.74
N ARG A 979 -9.23 -19.86 43.90
CA ARG A 979 -10.61 -20.36 43.78
C ARG A 979 -11.29 -20.38 45.16
N ALA A 980 -11.11 -19.30 45.91
CA ALA A 980 -11.58 -19.13 47.29
C ALA A 980 -12.86 -18.27 47.38
N ASP A 981 -13.58 -18.15 46.27
CA ASP A 981 -14.87 -17.49 46.12
C ASP A 981 -15.98 -18.21 46.91
N GLN A 982 -17.04 -17.48 47.28
CA GLN A 982 -18.17 -18.04 48.03
C GLN A 982 -19.13 -18.76 47.08
N ASP A 983 -19.88 -19.74 47.59
CA ASP A 983 -20.93 -20.41 46.83
C ASP A 983 -21.96 -19.37 46.34
N GLY A 984 -22.09 -19.23 45.01
CA GLY A 984 -22.98 -18.25 44.39
C GLY A 984 -22.31 -16.97 43.89
N SER A 985 -20.99 -16.78 44.08
CA SER A 985 -20.25 -15.62 43.54
C SER A 985 -20.20 -15.56 42.01
N TRP A 986 -20.57 -16.66 41.32
CA TRP A 986 -20.65 -16.75 39.85
C TRP A 986 -22.08 -16.95 39.37
N ALA A 987 -22.47 -16.19 38.34
CA ALA A 987 -23.79 -16.29 37.72
C ALA A 987 -24.06 -17.65 37.03
N LEU A 988 -23.01 -18.38 36.65
CA LEU A 988 -23.10 -19.65 35.94
C LEU A 988 -21.98 -20.62 36.37
N PRO A 989 -22.22 -21.94 36.39
CA PRO A 989 -21.17 -22.92 36.65
C PRO A 989 -20.11 -22.91 35.54
N TRP A 990 -18.90 -23.40 35.83
CA TRP A 990 -17.86 -23.55 34.82
C TRP A 990 -18.33 -24.54 33.73
N PRO A 991 -18.05 -24.28 32.43
CA PRO A 991 -18.45 -25.19 31.35
C PRO A 991 -17.82 -26.60 31.39
N ARG A 992 -16.89 -26.87 32.31
CA ARG A 992 -16.05 -28.08 32.48
C ARG A 992 -15.60 -28.23 33.94
N GLU A 993 -15.39 -29.46 34.41
CA GLU A 993 -14.54 -29.69 35.58
C GLU A 993 -13.07 -29.65 35.12
N ILE A 994 -12.27 -28.74 35.68
CA ILE A 994 -10.84 -28.63 35.38
C ILE A 994 -10.09 -29.52 36.36
N ASP A 995 -9.47 -30.59 35.84
CA ASP A 995 -8.62 -31.50 36.61
C ASP A 995 -7.36 -30.78 37.10
N ALA A 996 -7.00 -31.00 38.37
CA ALA A 996 -5.99 -30.24 39.08
C ALA A 996 -4.62 -30.90 38.95
N SER A 997 -3.88 -30.64 37.85
CA SER A 997 -2.40 -30.72 37.78
C SER A 997 -1.74 -30.04 36.55
N PRO A 998 -2.21 -28.89 36.00
CA PRO A 998 -1.48 -28.24 34.93
C PRO A 998 -0.19 -27.52 35.42
N PRO A 999 0.87 -27.44 34.59
CA PRO A 999 2.07 -26.64 34.81
C PRO A 999 1.78 -25.17 35.15
N LEU A 1000 2.74 -24.46 35.77
CA LEU A 1000 2.56 -23.05 36.19
C LEU A 1000 2.14 -22.10 35.05
N THR A 1001 2.64 -22.33 33.83
CA THR A 1001 2.30 -21.52 32.65
C THR A 1001 0.84 -21.66 32.24
N GLU A 1002 0.32 -22.89 32.22
CA GLU A 1002 -1.09 -23.18 31.95
C GLU A 1002 -1.99 -22.61 33.07
N ARG A 1003 -1.53 -22.60 34.33
CA ARG A 1003 -2.25 -21.95 35.44
C ARG A 1003 -2.35 -20.43 35.31
N VAL A 1004 -1.37 -19.77 34.70
CA VAL A 1004 -1.42 -18.32 34.44
C VAL A 1004 -2.41 -18.01 33.32
N GLU A 1005 -2.36 -18.75 32.21
CA GLU A 1005 -3.31 -18.60 31.10
C GLU A 1005 -4.76 -18.86 31.56
N GLU A 1006 -4.96 -19.92 32.37
CA GLU A 1006 -6.24 -20.19 33.02
C GLU A 1006 -6.69 -19.03 33.90
N PHE A 1007 -5.80 -18.48 34.75
CA PHE A 1007 -6.13 -17.35 35.60
C PHE A 1007 -6.53 -16.11 34.81
N LEU A 1008 -5.82 -15.76 33.73
CA LEU A 1008 -6.17 -14.62 32.88
C LEU A 1008 -7.54 -14.84 32.22
N ALA A 1009 -7.84 -16.07 31.77
CA ALA A 1009 -9.14 -16.43 31.23
C ALA A 1009 -10.26 -16.35 32.31
N VAL A 1010 -9.99 -16.82 33.53
CA VAL A 1010 -10.90 -16.71 34.70
C VAL A 1010 -11.17 -15.23 35.01
N LYS A 1011 -10.15 -14.39 34.97
CA LYS A 1011 -10.26 -12.96 35.26
C LYS A 1011 -11.08 -12.21 34.21
N ARG A 1012 -10.86 -12.51 32.92
CA ARG A 1012 -11.71 -12.02 31.82
C ARG A 1012 -13.15 -12.49 31.95
N ARG A 1013 -13.37 -13.74 32.37
CA ARG A 1013 -14.71 -14.25 32.67
C ARG A 1013 -15.34 -13.53 33.87
N ALA A 1014 -14.56 -13.24 34.92
CA ALA A 1014 -15.03 -12.61 36.14
C ALA A 1014 -15.65 -11.24 35.87
N LEU A 1015 -15.12 -10.49 34.89
CA LEU A 1015 -15.73 -9.25 34.43
C LEU A 1015 -17.21 -9.40 34.09
N PHE A 1016 -17.58 -10.49 33.40
CA PHE A 1016 -18.93 -10.70 32.90
C PHE A 1016 -19.84 -11.49 33.86
N GLU A 1017 -19.28 -12.41 34.65
CA GLU A 1017 -20.06 -13.42 35.38
C GLU A 1017 -19.85 -13.45 36.89
N HIS A 1018 -18.85 -12.72 37.42
CA HIS A 1018 -18.62 -12.67 38.86
C HIS A 1018 -19.33 -11.47 39.49
N GLU A 1019 -19.82 -11.61 40.72
CA GLU A 1019 -20.53 -10.55 41.45
C GLU A 1019 -19.71 -9.25 41.54
N GLN A 1020 -18.39 -9.38 41.77
CA GLN A 1020 -17.42 -8.27 41.85
C GLN A 1020 -16.84 -7.85 40.48
N GLY A 1021 -17.33 -8.40 39.36
CA GLY A 1021 -16.79 -8.16 38.03
C GLY A 1021 -16.73 -6.68 37.62
N ALA A 1022 -17.63 -5.84 38.16
CA ALA A 1022 -17.63 -4.39 37.94
C ALA A 1022 -16.29 -3.73 38.29
N ALA A 1023 -15.63 -4.22 39.33
CA ALA A 1023 -14.40 -3.65 39.84
C ALA A 1023 -13.23 -3.79 38.85
N LEU A 1024 -13.36 -4.70 37.88
CA LEU A 1024 -12.39 -4.95 36.82
C LEU A 1024 -12.55 -4.00 35.62
N LEU A 1025 -13.63 -3.21 35.53
CA LEU A 1025 -13.86 -2.24 34.45
C LEU A 1025 -13.03 -0.97 34.65
N ARG A 1026 -11.73 -1.08 34.42
CA ARG A 1026 -10.80 0.05 34.46
C ARG A 1026 -9.96 0.05 33.19
N SER A 1027 -9.74 1.23 32.61
CA SER A 1027 -8.80 1.34 31.49
C SER A 1027 -7.38 1.15 32.03
N SER A 1028 -6.62 0.29 31.37
CA SER A 1028 -5.16 0.15 31.52
C SER A 1028 -4.41 1.37 30.98
N ASP A 1029 -5.06 2.21 30.18
CA ASP A 1029 -4.48 3.42 29.59
C ASP A 1029 -4.64 4.63 30.53
N GLN A 1030 -3.52 5.26 30.89
CA GLN A 1030 -3.49 6.44 31.75
C GLN A 1030 -4.21 7.65 31.12
N VAL A 1031 -4.13 7.79 29.78
CA VAL A 1031 -4.72 8.94 29.06
C VAL A 1031 -6.24 8.94 29.19
N ASP A 1032 -6.84 7.76 29.10
CA ASP A 1032 -8.28 7.55 29.20
C ASP A 1032 -8.82 7.94 30.59
N ASN A 1033 -8.08 7.60 31.64
CA ASN A 1033 -8.45 7.93 33.01
C ASN A 1033 -8.38 9.45 33.25
N GLU A 1034 -7.31 10.10 32.78
CA GLU A 1034 -7.16 11.56 32.86
C GLU A 1034 -8.22 12.30 32.04
N LEU A 1035 -8.59 11.81 30.86
CA LEU A 1035 -9.65 12.43 30.06
C LEU A 1035 -10.99 12.37 30.78
N ARG A 1036 -11.31 11.23 31.40
CA ARG A 1036 -12.54 11.05 32.17
C ARG A 1036 -12.62 12.06 33.32
N GLU A 1037 -11.54 12.24 34.08
CA GLU A 1037 -11.46 13.23 35.17
C GLU A 1037 -11.59 14.68 34.64
N LEU A 1038 -10.97 15.00 33.51
CA LEU A 1038 -11.09 16.34 32.90
C LEU A 1038 -12.52 16.64 32.43
N LEU A 1039 -13.24 15.63 31.96
CA LEU A 1039 -14.64 15.74 31.53
C LEU A 1039 -15.63 15.90 32.69
N GLU A 1040 -15.24 15.65 33.94
CA GLU A 1040 -16.02 16.04 35.13
C GLU A 1040 -16.04 17.57 35.32
N GLY A 1041 -15.05 18.27 34.75
CA GLY A 1041 -14.93 19.72 34.77
C GLY A 1041 -14.62 20.33 36.13
N GLY A 1042 -14.90 21.63 36.26
CA GLY A 1042 -14.70 22.37 37.51
C GLY A 1042 -13.25 22.79 37.79
N THR A 1043 -13.03 23.34 38.99
CA THR A 1043 -11.76 23.99 39.35
C THR A 1043 -10.60 22.98 39.46
N SER A 1044 -10.86 21.76 39.92
CA SER A 1044 -9.83 20.71 40.05
C SER A 1044 -9.30 20.30 38.67
N ALA A 1045 -10.20 20.00 37.72
CA ALA A 1045 -9.85 19.68 36.34
C ALA A 1045 -9.12 20.84 35.64
N THR A 1046 -9.57 22.08 35.86
CA THR A 1046 -8.91 23.28 35.33
C THR A 1046 -7.47 23.39 35.81
N ARG A 1047 -7.23 23.18 37.12
CA ARG A 1047 -5.88 23.17 37.71
C ARG A 1047 -5.01 22.04 37.16
N ARG A 1048 -5.56 20.83 36.96
CA ARG A 1048 -4.84 19.70 36.35
C ARG A 1048 -4.40 20.04 34.93
N CYS A 1049 -5.30 20.58 34.12
CA CYS A 1049 -4.98 20.99 32.74
C CYS A 1049 -3.89 22.07 32.70
N VAL A 1050 -3.93 23.06 33.60
CA VAL A 1050 -2.91 24.11 33.69
C VAL A 1050 -1.55 23.55 34.10
N ARG A 1051 -1.51 22.63 35.08
CA ARG A 1051 -0.28 21.94 35.46
C ARG A 1051 0.34 21.20 34.28
N LEU A 1052 -0.46 20.42 33.56
CA LEU A 1052 -0.01 19.67 32.38
C LEU A 1052 0.57 20.60 31.29
N LEU A 1053 -0.06 21.74 31.05
CA LEU A 1053 0.43 22.74 30.09
C LEU A 1053 1.74 23.38 30.52
N ASN A 1054 1.91 23.68 31.81
CA ASN A 1054 3.19 24.18 32.31
C ASN A 1054 4.28 23.11 32.17
N ARG A 1055 4.00 21.85 32.56
CA ARG A 1055 4.94 20.72 32.43
C ARG A 1055 5.35 20.41 31.01
N PHE A 1056 4.49 20.70 30.04
CA PHE A 1056 4.80 20.54 28.63
C PHE A 1056 6.01 21.40 28.19
N PHE A 1057 6.23 22.55 28.83
CA PHE A 1057 7.37 23.44 28.57
C PHE A 1057 8.48 23.32 29.61
N ASP A 1058 8.14 23.28 30.90
CA ASP A 1058 9.08 23.11 32.01
C ASP A 1058 8.74 21.83 32.79
N ARG A 1059 9.55 20.79 32.61
CA ARG A 1059 9.34 19.47 33.21
C ARG A 1059 9.16 19.51 34.74
N ASP A 1060 9.84 20.44 35.41
CA ASP A 1060 9.88 20.54 36.87
C ASP A 1060 8.87 21.57 37.43
N GLU A 1061 8.04 22.18 36.58
CA GLU A 1061 7.02 23.14 37.00
C GLU A 1061 5.75 22.43 37.51
N GLU A 1062 5.47 22.59 38.80
CA GLU A 1062 4.34 21.94 39.50
C GLU A 1062 3.18 22.91 39.79
N ARG A 1063 3.34 24.21 39.53
CA ARG A 1063 2.31 25.22 39.82
C ARG A 1063 1.07 24.99 38.96
N SER A 1064 -0.08 24.88 39.62
CA SER A 1064 -1.39 24.72 38.99
C SER A 1064 -2.31 25.93 39.13
N GLU A 1065 -1.92 26.96 39.88
CA GLU A 1065 -2.72 28.18 40.11
C GLU A 1065 -2.47 29.28 39.06
N ILE A 1066 -1.43 29.11 38.24
CA ILE A 1066 -0.99 30.07 37.23
C ILE A 1066 -0.59 29.31 35.97
N LEU A 1067 -1.09 29.75 34.81
CA LEU A 1067 -0.60 29.32 33.50
C LEU A 1067 0.46 30.31 33.00
N TYR A 1068 1.67 29.81 32.75
CA TYR A 1068 2.72 30.63 32.14
C TYR A 1068 2.52 30.73 30.63
N LEU A 1069 2.60 31.95 30.10
CA LEU A 1069 2.57 32.19 28.66
C LEU A 1069 3.95 31.92 28.05
N TRP A 1070 4.18 30.65 27.75
CA TRP A 1070 5.43 30.16 27.16
C TRP A 1070 5.57 30.56 25.70
N MET A 1071 6.78 30.97 25.34
CA MET A 1071 7.21 31.35 24.01
C MET A 1071 8.43 30.52 23.63
N THR A 1072 8.49 30.06 22.38
CA THR A 1072 9.67 29.38 21.83
C THR A 1072 10.15 30.16 20.62
N HIS A 1073 11.44 30.50 20.57
CA HIS A 1073 12.02 31.19 19.43
C HIS A 1073 12.33 30.20 18.31
N ARG A 1074 11.78 30.42 17.12
CA ARG A 1074 11.99 29.57 15.94
C ARG A 1074 12.64 30.42 14.85
N TYR A 1075 13.94 30.22 14.63
CA TYR A 1075 14.66 30.81 13.48
C TYR A 1075 14.90 29.77 12.36
N ASP A 1076 14.91 28.46 12.68
CA ASP A 1076 15.16 27.35 11.74
C ASP A 1076 14.15 26.20 11.94
N ALA A 1077 14.23 25.14 11.11
CA ALA A 1077 13.41 23.92 11.21
C ALA A 1077 13.77 23.00 12.42
N ASP A 1078 14.70 23.43 13.28
CA ASP A 1078 15.12 22.74 14.50
C ASP A 1078 14.18 23.05 15.69
N VAL A 1079 14.09 22.11 16.64
CA VAL A 1079 13.28 22.33 17.85
C VAL A 1079 14.03 23.29 18.75
N SER A 1080 13.35 24.35 19.18
CA SER A 1080 13.87 25.19 20.25
C SER A 1080 13.91 24.37 21.54
N ARG A 1081 15.12 23.95 21.90
CA ARG A 1081 15.44 23.32 23.19
C ARG A 1081 15.06 24.21 24.38
N HIS A 1082 15.05 25.53 24.16
CA HIS A 1082 14.73 26.50 25.20
C HIS A 1082 13.34 27.12 25.00
N ALA A 1083 12.62 27.36 26.10
CA ALA A 1083 11.39 28.16 26.12
C ALA A 1083 11.55 29.34 27.09
N ALA A 1084 10.78 30.39 26.85
CA ALA A 1084 10.75 31.58 27.69
C ALA A 1084 9.31 31.89 28.10
N ALA A 1085 9.03 32.17 29.37
CA ALA A 1085 7.75 32.71 29.81
C ALA A 1085 7.93 34.08 30.45
N VAL A 1086 7.07 35.03 30.09
CA VAL A 1086 7.15 36.43 30.56
C VAL A 1086 5.95 36.82 31.40
N LEU A 1087 4.81 36.13 31.23
CA LEU A 1087 3.52 36.56 31.75
C LEU A 1087 2.74 35.39 32.36
N PRO A 1088 2.32 35.49 33.64
CA PRO A 1088 1.43 34.53 34.27
C PRO A 1088 -0.05 34.90 34.07
N VAL A 1089 -0.90 33.93 33.74
CA VAL A 1089 -2.37 34.06 33.75
C VAL A 1089 -2.94 33.26 34.94
N PRO A 1090 -3.62 33.90 35.91
CA PRO A 1090 -4.21 33.20 37.05
C PRO A 1090 -5.32 32.23 36.62
N VAL A 1091 -5.38 31.05 37.24
CA VAL A 1091 -6.48 30.08 36.99
C VAL A 1091 -7.85 30.65 37.31
N SER A 1092 -7.97 31.66 38.18
CA SER A 1092 -9.23 32.35 38.43
C SER A 1092 -9.83 33.05 37.20
N GLN A 1093 -9.00 33.35 36.19
CA GLN A 1093 -9.40 33.92 34.90
C GLN A 1093 -9.67 32.86 33.82
N LEU A 1094 -9.32 31.60 34.08
CA LEU A 1094 -9.51 30.47 33.18
C LEU A 1094 -10.72 29.64 33.64
N GLU A 1095 -11.30 28.90 32.71
CA GLU A 1095 -12.32 27.89 32.98
C GLU A 1095 -12.17 26.74 31.98
N LEU A 1096 -12.50 25.52 32.45
CA LEU A 1096 -12.58 24.33 31.62
C LEU A 1096 -14.05 24.02 31.34
N ILE A 1097 -14.46 24.16 30.08
CA ILE A 1097 -15.84 24.01 29.63
C ILE A 1097 -16.04 22.64 28.99
N VAL A 1098 -17.09 21.92 29.39
CA VAL A 1098 -17.48 20.65 28.78
C VAL A 1098 -18.68 20.88 27.86
N PRO A 1099 -18.62 20.47 26.58
CA PRO A 1099 -19.69 20.72 25.62
C PRO A 1099 -20.96 19.92 25.95
N ARG A 1100 -22.11 20.52 25.64
CA ARG A 1100 -23.43 19.86 25.71
C ARG A 1100 -24.10 19.86 24.34
N LEU A 1101 -24.97 18.89 24.08
CA LEU A 1101 -25.79 18.92 22.87
C LEU A 1101 -26.74 20.12 22.87
N ARG A 1102 -26.94 20.68 21.67
CA ARG A 1102 -28.02 21.63 21.40
C ARG A 1102 -29.37 21.08 21.87
N PRO A 1103 -30.23 21.92 22.50
CA PRO A 1103 -31.55 21.48 22.98
C PRO A 1103 -32.40 20.77 21.93
N SER A 1104 -32.32 21.20 20.67
CA SER A 1104 -33.07 20.62 19.54
C SER A 1104 -32.72 19.16 19.24
N LEU A 1105 -31.51 18.71 19.58
CA LEU A 1105 -31.03 17.34 19.31
C LEU A 1105 -31.04 16.42 20.53
N ARG A 1106 -31.33 16.94 21.74
CA ARG A 1106 -31.36 16.13 22.98
C ARG A 1106 -32.35 14.98 22.93
N GLY A 1107 -33.46 15.14 22.21
CA GLY A 1107 -34.43 14.07 22.00
C GLY A 1107 -33.93 12.94 21.08
N ALA A 1108 -33.03 13.26 20.14
CA ALA A 1108 -32.43 12.27 19.23
C ALA A 1108 -31.27 11.50 19.89
N PHE A 1109 -30.51 12.18 20.76
CA PHE A 1109 -29.30 11.65 21.38
C PHE A 1109 -29.30 11.90 22.91
N PRO A 1110 -30.22 11.26 23.65
CA PRO A 1110 -30.36 11.47 25.10
C PRO A 1110 -29.13 10.99 25.91
N ASP A 1111 -28.33 10.10 25.33
CA ASP A 1111 -27.19 9.36 25.89
C ASP A 1111 -25.83 9.86 25.37
N TYR A 1112 -25.80 11.07 24.81
CA TYR A 1112 -24.59 11.71 24.31
C TYR A 1112 -23.49 11.83 25.37
N ARG A 1113 -22.25 11.52 24.96
CA ARG A 1113 -21.04 11.66 25.76
C ARG A 1113 -20.10 12.66 25.10
N PRO A 1114 -19.57 13.66 25.83
CA PRO A 1114 -18.55 14.54 25.30
C PRO A 1114 -17.22 13.80 25.15
N ASP A 1115 -16.48 14.11 24.08
CA ASP A 1115 -15.16 13.54 23.76
C ASP A 1115 -13.99 14.49 24.11
N HIS A 1116 -14.32 15.71 24.54
CA HIS A 1116 -13.33 16.75 24.85
C HIS A 1116 -13.86 17.78 25.86
N ALA A 1117 -12.92 18.51 26.46
CA ALA A 1117 -13.18 19.75 27.17
C ALA A 1117 -12.50 20.93 26.45
N VAL A 1118 -12.83 22.17 26.80
CA VAL A 1118 -12.22 23.38 26.23
C VAL A 1118 -11.71 24.28 27.35
N LEU A 1119 -10.39 24.45 27.44
CA LEU A 1119 -9.77 25.40 28.35
C LEU A 1119 -9.79 26.80 27.72
N VAL A 1120 -10.42 27.78 28.36
CA VAL A 1120 -10.58 29.13 27.81
C VAL A 1120 -10.51 30.19 28.91
N ALA A 1121 -10.13 31.42 28.56
CA ALA A 1121 -10.29 32.56 29.47
C ALA A 1121 -11.76 32.97 29.55
N LYS A 1122 -12.22 33.37 30.74
CA LYS A 1122 -13.62 33.71 31.02
C LYS A 1122 -14.14 34.88 30.17
N ASP A 1123 -13.26 35.79 29.74
CA ASP A 1123 -13.58 36.92 28.87
C ASP A 1123 -13.39 36.62 27.37
N MET A 1124 -13.03 35.39 27.01
CA MET A 1124 -12.90 34.90 25.63
C MET A 1124 -14.11 34.04 25.23
N ALA A 1125 -14.35 33.93 23.92
CA ALA A 1125 -15.35 33.02 23.38
C ALA A 1125 -14.84 31.57 23.43
N PRO A 1126 -15.68 30.55 23.73
CA PRO A 1126 -15.25 29.15 23.82
C PRO A 1126 -14.52 28.65 22.56
N ARG A 1127 -14.93 29.08 21.37
CA ARG A 1127 -14.27 28.77 20.08
C ARG A 1127 -12.80 29.21 19.98
N ASP A 1128 -12.38 30.14 20.84
CA ASP A 1128 -11.00 30.62 20.92
C ASP A 1128 -10.15 29.90 21.98
N GLY A 1129 -10.77 29.00 22.75
CA GLY A 1129 -10.11 28.16 23.74
C GLY A 1129 -9.30 27.01 23.15
N LEU A 1130 -8.53 26.35 24.03
CA LEU A 1130 -7.81 25.12 23.74
C LEU A 1130 -8.73 23.93 23.94
N ARG A 1131 -9.14 23.28 22.85
CA ARG A 1131 -9.77 21.96 22.91
C ARG A 1131 -8.77 20.96 23.54
N VAL A 1132 -9.21 20.20 24.53
CA VAL A 1132 -8.45 19.16 25.23
C VAL A 1132 -9.18 17.84 24.98
N ASP A 1133 -8.72 17.11 23.98
CA ASP A 1133 -9.18 15.78 23.59
C ASP A 1133 -8.09 14.75 23.94
N ARG A 1134 -8.38 13.45 23.72
CA ARG A 1134 -7.45 12.35 24.00
C ARG A 1134 -6.06 12.57 23.37
N THR A 1135 -6.02 13.04 22.13
CA THR A 1135 -4.76 13.28 21.37
C THR A 1135 -3.89 14.35 22.04
N LEU A 1136 -4.49 15.49 22.44
CA LEU A 1136 -3.73 16.52 23.15
C LEU A 1136 -3.27 16.01 24.52
N LEU A 1137 -4.12 15.26 25.22
CA LEU A 1137 -3.83 14.76 26.54
C LEU A 1137 -2.70 13.71 26.53
N GLU A 1138 -2.66 12.84 25.52
CA GLU A 1138 -1.56 11.90 25.29
C GLU A 1138 -0.23 12.65 25.14
N ALA A 1139 -0.20 13.73 24.35
CA ALA A 1139 1.01 14.55 24.19
C ALA A 1139 1.43 15.25 25.49
N LEU A 1140 0.48 15.75 26.28
CA LEU A 1140 0.75 16.38 27.57
C LEU A 1140 1.28 15.38 28.61
N LEU A 1141 0.69 14.17 28.68
CA LEU A 1141 1.11 13.12 29.60
C LEU A 1141 2.45 12.50 29.18
N ALA A 1142 2.70 12.32 27.88
CA ALA A 1142 4.00 11.87 27.40
C ALA A 1142 5.11 12.89 27.76
N ALA A 1143 4.81 14.19 27.68
CA ALA A 1143 5.73 15.23 28.15
C ALA A 1143 5.95 15.16 29.67
N GLU A 1144 4.90 14.94 30.47
CA GLU A 1144 4.98 14.72 31.91
C GLU A 1144 5.83 13.48 32.28
N GLN A 1145 5.76 12.42 31.48
CA GLN A 1145 6.58 11.20 31.62
C GLN A 1145 8.03 11.37 31.10
N GLY A 1146 8.40 12.54 30.58
CA GLY A 1146 9.77 12.87 30.20
C GLY A 1146 10.11 12.65 28.72
N LEU A 1147 9.12 12.52 27.82
CA LEU A 1147 9.35 12.49 26.37
C LEU A 1147 10.15 13.74 25.95
N PRO A 1148 11.30 13.67 25.28
CA PRO A 1148 12.09 14.86 24.93
C PRO A 1148 11.39 15.80 23.94
N SER A 1149 11.66 17.10 24.01
CA SER A 1149 11.02 18.14 23.20
C SER A 1149 11.12 17.92 21.68
N ASN A 1150 12.18 17.24 21.22
CA ASN A 1150 12.37 16.84 19.81
C ASN A 1150 11.29 15.89 19.28
N PHE A 1151 10.67 15.09 20.16
CA PHE A 1151 9.64 14.11 19.82
C PHE A 1151 8.22 14.63 20.11
N ARG A 1152 8.06 15.83 20.69
CA ARG A 1152 6.77 16.47 20.99
C ARG A 1152 6.16 17.24 19.80
N ARG A 1153 6.72 17.10 18.57
CA ARG A 1153 6.30 17.84 17.37
C ARG A 1153 4.95 17.34 16.82
N GLY A 1154 4.13 18.25 16.32
CA GLY A 1154 2.93 17.90 15.56
C GLY A 1154 1.77 18.85 15.83
N GLU A 1155 0.57 18.35 15.56
CA GLU A 1155 -0.69 19.07 15.78
C GLU A 1155 -0.91 19.52 17.24
N PRO A 1156 -0.57 18.72 18.29
CA PRO A 1156 -0.77 19.14 19.68
C PRO A 1156 0.05 20.37 20.10
N GLU A 1157 1.35 20.42 19.74
CA GLU A 1157 2.22 21.56 20.04
C GLU A 1157 1.74 22.84 19.34
N ALA A 1158 1.23 22.71 18.10
CA ALA A 1158 0.67 23.84 17.35
C ALA A 1158 -0.60 24.41 18.02
N ARG A 1159 -1.50 23.55 18.52
CA ARG A 1159 -2.70 23.96 19.26
C ARG A 1159 -2.35 24.70 20.54
N ILE A 1160 -1.41 24.18 21.33
CA ILE A 1160 -0.93 24.82 22.55
C ILE A 1160 -0.33 26.19 22.22
N ALA A 1161 0.57 26.26 21.25
CA ALA A 1161 1.21 27.53 20.86
C ALA A 1161 0.22 28.57 20.35
N ALA A 1162 -0.79 28.17 19.58
CA ALA A 1162 -1.84 29.04 19.08
C ALA A 1162 -2.69 29.59 20.25
N PHE A 1163 -3.08 28.73 21.20
CA PHE A 1163 -3.82 29.15 22.39
C PHE A 1163 -3.03 30.12 23.27
N ILE A 1164 -1.77 29.80 23.57
CA ILE A 1164 -0.88 30.68 24.36
C ILE A 1164 -0.69 32.02 23.64
N SER A 1165 -0.58 32.03 22.31
CA SER A 1165 -0.49 33.27 21.52
C SER A 1165 -1.77 34.11 21.59
N LYS A 1166 -2.95 33.49 21.60
CA LYS A 1166 -4.23 34.19 21.77
C LYS A 1166 -4.33 34.82 23.16
N LEU A 1167 -3.94 34.08 24.21
CA LEU A 1167 -3.87 34.60 25.57
C LEU A 1167 -2.87 35.74 25.70
N ALA A 1168 -1.68 35.62 25.10
CA ALA A 1168 -0.66 36.67 25.11
C ALA A 1168 -1.13 37.95 24.41
N LYS A 1169 -1.87 37.86 23.31
CA LYS A 1169 -2.46 39.04 22.65
C LYS A 1169 -3.52 39.73 23.52
N ARG A 1170 -4.28 38.95 24.30
CA ARG A 1170 -5.39 39.45 25.13
C ARG A 1170 -4.93 40.01 26.47
N HIS A 1171 -3.98 39.33 27.12
CA HIS A 1171 -3.54 39.62 28.50
C HIS A 1171 -2.09 40.10 28.58
N GLY A 1172 -1.32 40.08 27.48
CA GLY A 1172 0.12 40.36 27.47
C GLY A 1172 0.52 41.80 27.16
N ASP A 1173 -0.21 42.77 27.71
CA ASP A 1173 0.17 44.18 27.64
C ASP A 1173 1.36 44.48 28.58
N LEU A 1174 2.57 44.38 28.02
CA LEU A 1174 3.82 44.63 28.75
C LEU A 1174 4.02 46.09 29.17
N SER A 1175 3.24 47.04 28.62
CA SER A 1175 3.37 48.48 28.93
C SER A 1175 3.01 48.83 30.37
N ARG A 1176 2.37 47.91 31.09
CA ARG A 1176 1.93 48.06 32.48
C ARG A 1176 2.99 47.68 33.51
N HIS A 1177 4.15 47.20 33.07
CA HIS A 1177 5.20 46.67 33.94
C HIS A 1177 6.51 47.44 33.77
N ASP A 1178 7.00 48.05 34.86
CA ASP A 1178 8.30 48.75 34.88
C ASP A 1178 9.48 47.75 34.89
N GLN A 1179 9.28 46.58 35.51
CA GLN A 1179 10.21 45.45 35.53
C GLN A 1179 9.45 44.15 35.20
N LEU A 1180 10.08 43.27 34.42
CA LEU A 1180 9.53 41.98 34.00
C LEU A 1180 10.46 40.83 34.40
N ALA A 1181 9.90 39.80 35.04
CA ALA A 1181 10.59 38.54 35.24
C ALA A 1181 10.38 37.64 34.01
N VAL A 1182 11.48 37.19 33.40
CA VAL A 1182 11.51 36.28 32.27
C VAL A 1182 12.05 34.94 32.74
N TRP A 1183 11.23 33.91 32.65
CA TRP A 1183 11.58 32.53 32.97
C TRP A 1183 12.13 31.87 31.72
N LEU A 1184 13.41 31.51 31.72
CA LEU A 1184 14.06 30.77 30.64
C LEU A 1184 14.24 29.33 31.09
N VAL A 1185 13.76 28.35 30.31
CA VAL A 1185 13.86 26.93 30.64
C VAL A 1185 14.47 26.13 29.49
N ASP A 1186 15.37 25.21 29.81
CA ASP A 1186 15.73 24.09 28.94
C ASP A 1186 14.67 22.98 29.08
N ARG A 1187 13.87 22.79 28.03
CA ARG A 1187 12.68 21.93 28.03
C ARG A 1187 13.01 20.44 28.21
N ASP A 1188 14.26 20.05 27.97
CA ASP A 1188 14.73 18.66 28.07
C ASP A 1188 15.38 18.38 29.42
N THR A 1189 16.12 19.35 29.99
CA THR A 1189 16.82 19.16 31.26
C THR A 1189 16.05 19.68 32.47
N GLY A 1190 15.02 20.52 32.29
CA GLY A 1190 14.31 21.19 33.40
C GLY A 1190 15.08 22.34 34.04
N ASN A 1191 16.28 22.66 33.51
CA ASN A 1191 17.08 23.76 34.06
C ASN A 1191 16.38 25.08 33.70
N ASN A 1192 15.95 25.82 34.71
CA ASN A 1192 15.34 27.13 34.53
C ASN A 1192 16.15 28.25 35.20
N VAL A 1193 16.04 29.45 34.64
CA VAL A 1193 16.67 30.69 35.13
C VAL A 1193 15.64 31.80 35.04
N GLU A 1194 15.44 32.55 36.12
CA GLU A 1194 14.59 33.72 36.15
C GLU A 1194 15.45 34.98 35.98
N VAL A 1195 15.16 35.79 34.95
CA VAL A 1195 15.89 37.02 34.65
C VAL A 1195 14.97 38.22 34.77
N THR A 1196 15.33 39.20 35.60
CA THR A 1196 14.55 40.44 35.72
C THR A 1196 15.05 41.50 34.74
N VAL A 1197 14.17 41.98 33.87
CA VAL A 1197 14.43 43.02 32.84
C VAL A 1197 13.73 44.32 33.23
N ASP A 1198 14.49 45.42 33.37
CA ASP A 1198 13.93 46.77 33.50
C ASP A 1198 13.75 47.37 32.11
N LEU A 1199 12.48 47.49 31.69
CA LEU A 1199 12.11 47.95 30.36
C LEU A 1199 12.40 49.45 30.17
N LYS A 1200 12.35 50.26 31.23
CA LYS A 1200 12.62 51.71 31.18
C LYS A 1200 14.11 51.99 30.99
N ARG A 1201 14.96 51.28 31.74
CA ARG A 1201 16.42 51.47 31.71
C ARG A 1201 17.11 50.61 30.65
N ARG A 1202 16.38 49.68 30.01
CA ARG A 1202 16.91 48.71 29.04
C ARG A 1202 18.10 47.93 29.60
N ARG A 1203 17.99 47.49 30.86
CA ARG A 1203 19.05 46.76 31.58
C ARG A 1203 18.49 45.52 32.27
N TYR A 1204 19.29 44.47 32.33
CA TYR A 1204 19.06 43.33 33.22
C TYR A 1204 19.36 43.78 34.65
N VAL A 1205 18.40 43.63 35.56
CA VAL A 1205 18.50 44.11 36.95
C VAL A 1205 19.11 43.04 37.85
N ARG A 1206 18.82 41.76 37.54
CA ARG A 1206 19.37 40.58 38.23
C ARG A 1206 19.17 39.32 37.38
N GLY A 1207 20.16 38.45 37.39
CA GLY A 1207 20.08 37.03 37.01
C GLY A 1207 20.43 36.17 38.21
#